data_AF-B2AKK6-F1
#
_entry.id   AF-B2AKK6-F1
#
_cell.length_a   1.000
_cell.length_b   1.000
_cell.length_c   1.000
_cell.angle_alpha   90.00
_cell.angle_beta   90.00
_cell.angle_gamma   90.00
#
_symmetry.space_group_name_H-M   'P 1'
#
loop_
_entity.id
_entity.type
_entity.pdbx_description
1 polymer ?
#
loop_
_entity_poly.entity_id
_entity_poly.type
_entity_poly.pdbx_seq_one_letter_code
_entity_poly.pdbx_strand_id
1 'polypeptide(L)'
;MAASLAKATAVTMAVAGLGANDVHPGAPFEQALEQFKKGLRPKHRSTFQTTTLPDLLAAIDKIQKEQHSSRRLQAVGRLKPTLEALNQLGKVVETFTNTSEFVAFVWIGSSFVEAFTELLSIYESLGEELPLVQQYEAIFSKDSDMKRVLAYLYKDVLEFHHRALKYFQQPMLKQLFQATWKTYKSRFDDLINGIKRHRELIVYHANLLRIKASLDDRRNIDQQFSQIAGAVNQASLSIKACLDERKVRDQQLKEMADAESNRKLRELQGWLRASNVANDQHEFCKLRGEYPGTGSWLLDNPKFKEWFETPCQLMPPVLWLNGIPGAVVEKAQQLNPPPAVLYFFCKHGDNERDNFVSIARSFLSQLLPYNRDILLPYYHDKYQSSTEAVLDTRSIIEDLLKVPIRNFPHVYIILDGIDECPRKERDIIASWFRELVEDLPQSNPTQIRCLFVSQEDGVARKDFAGVSVIKIRSQDNLRDIEQYSAKWAIDIQKKFELPDTKRESIAKLIVDAAGGMFLLAKLISTNLLHQLDVEELEYELEPGRFPREINAAYSRIIVRIFDHVTESEQHGSRMLLSWLVCAKRSMKWHEIQGVKSIDLETKSVDFQRLRFRVDSKDLCGSLVEIRSDGTVELVHLTAKLEKHVNPARGELQLASLCVNYLNFPIFNDELEPKEKHCLILNGSYAFMDYAIVYWVRHLEASLASLEKDGTDARDISETLEDFIELHYINPATHFPVSQGNAARLRCFEDLDCHDRLQQAVISTRKQLTFYGEMNKAEIALDLVDIVESIRAALERLLLGIQNGDGVAAKLEKHYGSNLFKCPRLSCKFFTNGFATAERRNQHLGKHQRPFRCAIEGCLSGTTGMASEKELQKHMKESHGGYQSHDEFPDNDEVYRSLQPQLSITNSGNQTGLVIQEPTVAETTTTEAPEAQDPASDNVAREVIGHQRQQSNKRQKIEYICWFCYKVYNRKFNLDSHLLTHSEDRPWKCDLCTKAFARESDLKRHRQGHDEGSHVPCQGCGKKFARQDTLANHHKSKLGKRCLSALNLQNHAEESTPSA
;
A
#
# COMPACT_ATOMS: atom_id res chain seq x y z
N MET A 1 28.16 16.32 -1.68
CA MET A 1 29.62 16.34 -1.44
C MET A 1 30.01 14.98 -0.87
N ALA A 2 30.50 14.04 -1.68
CA ALA A 2 30.69 12.64 -1.25
C ALA A 2 31.90 11.94 -1.93
N ALA A 3 32.97 12.71 -2.15
CA ALA A 3 34.27 12.21 -2.62
C ALA A 3 35.37 13.22 -2.28
N SER A 4 36.37 12.79 -1.50
CA SER A 4 37.77 13.23 -1.50
C SER A 4 38.41 12.96 -0.14
N LEU A 5 39.20 11.89 -0.07
CA LEU A 5 40.47 11.78 0.68
C LEU A 5 41.09 10.42 0.32
N ALA A 6 42.40 10.39 0.09
CA ALA A 6 43.13 9.20 -0.33
C ALA A 6 44.62 9.30 0.02
N LYS A 7 45.17 8.24 0.61
CA LYS A 7 46.60 7.85 0.55
C LYS A 7 46.79 6.41 1.04
N ALA A 8 47.95 5.84 0.71
CA ALA A 8 48.38 4.47 1.03
C ALA A 8 48.80 4.35 2.53
N THR A 9 49.08 3.18 3.13
CA THR A 9 49.70 1.96 2.57
C THR A 9 49.30 0.70 3.35
N ALA A 10 49.40 -0.48 2.73
CA ALA A 10 49.04 -1.76 3.35
C ALA A 10 50.21 -2.43 4.11
N VAL A 11 49.86 -3.22 5.14
CA VAL A 11 50.71 -4.27 5.73
C VAL A 11 49.83 -5.52 5.88
N THR A 12 50.35 -6.68 5.48
CA THR A 12 49.62 -7.95 5.44
C THR A 12 50.24 -8.95 6.42
N MET A 13 49.42 -9.59 7.27
CA MET A 13 49.59 -10.95 7.83
C MET A 13 48.24 -11.30 8.51
N ALA A 14 47.53 -12.38 8.20
CA ALA A 14 47.88 -13.82 8.11
C ALA A 14 47.78 -14.55 9.47
N VAL A 15 46.58 -15.05 9.79
CA VAL A 15 46.37 -16.20 10.66
C VAL A 15 45.37 -17.12 9.97
N ALA A 16 45.77 -18.36 9.71
CA ALA A 16 44.90 -19.42 9.22
C ALA A 16 45.23 -20.72 9.98
N GLY A 17 44.24 -21.27 10.67
CA GLY A 17 44.33 -22.56 11.37
C GLY A 17 44.95 -22.51 12.77
N LEU A 18 44.08 -22.56 13.79
CA LEU A 18 44.30 -23.34 15.01
C LEU A 18 42.97 -24.00 15.41
N GLY A 19 43.04 -25.06 16.22
CA GLY A 19 41.93 -26.01 16.45
C GLY A 19 40.80 -25.48 17.33
N ALA A 20 39.65 -26.16 17.26
CA ALA A 20 38.50 -25.86 18.10
C ALA A 20 38.74 -26.32 19.56
N ASN A 21 38.77 -25.35 20.49
CA ASN A 21 37.88 -25.34 21.67
C ASN A 21 38.09 -24.11 22.59
N ASP A 22 39.21 -23.39 22.49
CA ASP A 22 39.39 -22.12 23.19
C ASP A 22 38.87 -20.93 22.36
N VAL A 23 37.94 -20.16 22.94
CA VAL A 23 37.37 -18.96 22.32
C VAL A 23 38.31 -17.77 22.58
N HIS A 24 38.94 -17.25 21.52
CA HIS A 24 39.84 -16.09 21.61
C HIS A 24 39.17 -14.90 22.34
N PRO A 25 39.86 -14.21 23.28
CA PRO A 25 39.25 -13.13 24.07
C PRO A 25 38.71 -11.93 23.27
N GLY A 26 39.08 -11.78 21.99
CA GLY A 26 38.55 -10.77 21.07
C GLY A 26 37.40 -11.25 20.17
N ALA A 27 37.17 -12.56 20.04
CA ALA A 27 36.33 -13.15 18.99
C ALA A 27 34.89 -12.57 18.88
N PRO A 28 34.17 -12.22 19.96
CA PRO A 28 32.86 -11.59 19.84
C PRO A 28 32.88 -10.20 19.17
N PHE A 29 33.95 -9.43 19.37
CA PHE A 29 34.14 -8.10 18.77
C PHE A 29 34.56 -8.23 17.30
N GLU A 30 35.51 -9.13 17.01
CA GLU A 30 35.94 -9.49 15.66
C GLU A 30 34.75 -9.96 14.79
N GLN A 31 33.90 -10.84 15.34
CA GLN A 31 32.69 -11.34 14.67
C GLN A 31 31.68 -10.23 14.37
N ALA A 32 31.46 -9.29 15.31
CA ALA A 32 30.57 -8.14 15.08
C ALA A 32 31.12 -7.20 14.00
N LEU A 33 32.44 -6.96 13.99
CA LEU A 33 33.10 -6.10 13.01
C LEU A 33 33.06 -6.69 11.59
N GLU A 34 33.30 -8.00 11.42
CA GLU A 34 33.16 -8.64 10.11
C GLU A 34 31.70 -8.78 9.64
N GLN A 35 30.72 -8.88 10.55
CA GLN A 35 29.30 -8.74 10.19
C GLN A 35 29.00 -7.33 9.65
N PHE A 36 29.48 -6.28 10.31
CA PHE A 36 29.34 -4.90 9.85
C PHE A 36 30.01 -4.66 8.48
N LYS A 37 31.27 -5.09 8.31
CA LYS A 37 32.03 -4.95 7.05
C LYS A 37 31.34 -5.63 5.85
N LYS A 38 30.65 -6.76 6.05
CA LYS A 38 29.85 -7.43 5.01
C LYS A 38 28.62 -6.60 4.57
N GLY A 39 28.13 -5.70 5.42
CA GLY A 39 27.04 -4.77 5.10
C GLY A 39 27.45 -3.49 4.34
N LEU A 40 28.75 -3.29 4.05
CA LEU A 40 29.25 -2.10 3.37
C LEU A 40 29.32 -2.29 1.85
N ARG A 41 28.89 -1.28 1.07
CA ARG A 41 29.15 -1.24 -0.40
C ARG A 41 30.68 -1.25 -0.63
N PRO A 42 31.21 -1.82 -1.73
CA PRO A 42 32.66 -1.98 -1.94
C PRO A 42 33.49 -0.72 -1.73
N LYS A 43 33.03 0.43 -2.28
CA LYS A 43 33.67 1.75 -2.09
C LYS A 43 33.73 2.21 -0.63
N HIS A 44 32.75 1.86 0.20
CA HIS A 44 32.78 2.20 1.62
C HIS A 44 33.66 1.23 2.42
N ARG A 45 33.72 -0.06 2.02
CA ARG A 45 34.61 -1.04 2.64
C ARG A 45 36.08 -0.67 2.47
N SER A 46 36.48 -0.15 1.31
CA SER A 46 37.86 0.35 1.10
C SER A 46 38.15 1.66 1.85
N THR A 47 37.22 2.61 1.92
CA THR A 47 37.41 3.86 2.70
C THR A 47 37.42 3.63 4.21
N PHE A 48 36.68 2.63 4.71
CA PHE A 48 36.64 2.28 6.14
C PHE A 48 38.02 1.94 6.70
N GLN A 49 38.86 1.24 5.91
CA GLN A 49 40.21 0.84 6.31
C GLN A 49 41.23 2.00 6.35
N THR A 50 40.89 3.17 5.81
CA THR A 50 41.84 4.29 5.62
C THR A 50 41.39 5.60 6.29
N THR A 51 40.46 5.55 7.24
CA THR A 51 39.88 6.75 7.87
C THR A 51 40.16 6.76 9.39
N THR A 52 40.89 7.76 9.88
CA THR A 52 41.21 7.90 11.31
C THR A 52 40.35 8.94 12.03
N LEU A 53 40.38 8.95 13.36
CA LEU A 53 39.70 9.97 14.17
C LEU A 53 40.21 11.42 13.87
N PRO A 54 41.53 11.67 13.69
CA PRO A 54 42.01 12.95 13.16
C PRO A 54 41.40 13.36 11.81
N ASP A 55 41.28 12.44 10.84
CA ASP A 55 40.69 12.75 9.51
C ASP A 55 39.22 13.18 9.63
N LEU A 56 38.46 12.49 10.49
CA LEU A 56 37.07 12.82 10.80
C LEU A 56 36.94 14.22 11.43
N LEU A 57 37.80 14.55 12.41
CA LEU A 57 37.77 15.86 13.07
C LEU A 57 38.13 16.99 12.08
N ALA A 58 39.09 16.76 11.18
CA ALA A 58 39.42 17.68 10.10
C ALA A 58 38.27 17.86 9.09
N ALA A 59 37.55 16.78 8.77
CA ALA A 59 36.35 16.84 7.91
C ALA A 59 35.20 17.64 8.57
N ILE A 60 34.99 17.46 9.87
CA ILE A 60 33.98 18.20 10.66
C ILE A 60 34.32 19.70 10.71
N ASP A 61 35.57 20.06 11.03
CA ASP A 61 36.04 21.45 11.05
C ASP A 61 35.90 22.13 9.67
N LYS A 62 36.27 21.43 8.59
CA LYS A 62 36.07 21.91 7.21
C LYS A 62 34.60 22.19 6.92
N ILE A 63 33.69 21.26 7.23
CA ILE A 63 32.26 21.42 6.98
C ILE A 63 31.69 22.56 7.84
N GLN A 64 32.14 22.72 9.08
CA GLN A 64 31.72 23.83 9.94
C GLN A 64 32.19 25.19 9.42
N LYS A 65 33.38 25.27 8.82
CA LYS A 65 33.87 26.47 8.10
C LYS A 65 33.07 26.76 6.83
N GLU A 66 32.75 25.75 6.02
CA GLU A 66 31.90 25.88 4.81
C GLU A 66 30.45 26.30 5.15
N GLN A 67 29.89 25.79 6.26
CA GLN A 67 28.59 26.22 6.77
C GLN A 67 28.61 27.65 7.31
N HIS A 68 29.70 28.06 7.98
CA HIS A 68 29.87 29.42 8.47
C HIS A 68 29.96 30.42 7.32
N SER A 69 30.79 30.16 6.30
CA SER A 69 30.92 31.04 5.13
C SER A 69 29.64 31.15 4.30
N SER A 70 28.82 30.10 4.26
CA SER A 70 27.53 30.08 3.56
C SER A 70 26.33 30.54 4.41
N ARG A 71 26.54 30.97 5.66
CA ARG A 71 25.50 31.33 6.65
C ARG A 71 24.48 30.21 6.92
N ARG A 72 24.87 28.94 6.77
CA ARG A 72 24.04 27.73 6.94
C ARG A 72 24.53 26.86 8.09
N LEU A 73 24.74 27.46 9.27
CA LEU A 73 25.16 26.75 10.48
C LEU A 73 24.15 25.67 10.89
N GLN A 74 24.59 24.40 10.94
CA GLN A 74 23.77 23.24 11.36
C GLN A 74 24.18 22.68 12.73
N ALA A 75 24.87 23.47 13.56
CA ALA A 75 25.27 23.11 14.92
C ALA A 75 26.02 21.75 15.03
N VAL A 76 26.99 21.48 14.15
CA VAL A 76 27.72 20.19 14.10
C VAL A 76 28.41 19.82 15.42
N GLY A 77 28.70 20.80 16.30
CA GLY A 77 29.18 20.59 17.66
C GLY A 77 28.30 19.69 18.56
N ARG A 78 27.02 19.46 18.19
CA ARG A 78 26.12 18.46 18.80
C ARG A 78 26.71 17.04 18.84
N LEU A 79 27.63 16.72 17.92
CA LEU A 79 28.31 15.42 17.86
C LEU A 79 29.40 15.22 18.93
N LYS A 80 29.79 16.26 19.68
CA LYS A 80 30.94 16.18 20.61
C LYS A 80 30.83 15.06 21.65
N PRO A 81 29.68 14.85 22.35
CA PRO A 81 29.56 13.76 23.32
C PRO A 81 29.71 12.39 22.66
N THR A 82 29.12 12.21 21.48
CA THR A 82 29.18 10.98 20.70
C THR A 82 30.60 10.64 20.26
N LEU A 83 31.35 11.65 19.78
CA LEU A 83 32.76 11.49 19.39
C LEU A 83 33.65 11.12 20.57
N GLU A 84 33.40 11.71 21.75
CA GLU A 84 34.14 11.41 22.97
C GLU A 84 33.86 9.98 23.47
N ALA A 85 32.59 9.58 23.53
CA ALA A 85 32.19 8.25 23.98
C ALA A 85 32.65 7.13 23.02
N LEU A 86 32.53 7.33 21.70
CA LEU A 86 33.01 6.38 20.70
C LEU A 86 34.54 6.23 20.71
N ASN A 87 35.28 7.33 20.96
CA ASN A 87 36.74 7.30 21.14
C ASN A 87 37.17 6.49 22.38
N GLN A 88 36.45 6.64 23.50
CA GLN A 88 36.69 5.79 24.68
C GLN A 88 36.31 4.32 24.44
N LEU A 89 35.20 4.07 23.73
CA LEU A 89 34.79 2.71 23.39
C LEU A 89 35.82 2.00 22.48
N GLY A 90 36.33 2.69 21.46
CA GLY A 90 37.36 2.15 20.57
C GLY A 90 38.60 1.68 21.34
N LYS A 91 39.15 2.54 22.21
CA LYS A 91 40.33 2.21 23.04
C LYS A 91 40.14 1.00 23.95
N VAL A 92 38.97 0.86 24.58
CA VAL A 92 38.67 -0.27 25.49
C VAL A 92 38.35 -1.56 24.73
N VAL A 93 37.99 -1.50 23.44
CA VAL A 93 37.85 -2.68 22.58
C VAL A 93 39.21 -3.10 21.98
N GLU A 94 40.06 -2.13 21.62
CA GLU A 94 41.40 -2.34 21.05
C GLU A 94 42.29 -3.21 21.95
N THR A 95 42.22 -3.05 23.28
CA THR A 95 42.94 -3.88 24.27
C THR A 95 42.47 -5.35 24.33
N PHE A 96 41.35 -5.70 23.67
CA PHE A 96 40.84 -7.07 23.59
C PHE A 96 40.95 -7.70 22.20
N THR A 97 41.11 -6.91 21.13
CA THR A 97 41.20 -7.41 19.75
C THR A 97 42.58 -7.30 19.13
N ASN A 98 43.51 -6.51 19.70
CA ASN A 98 44.80 -6.15 19.08
C ASN A 98 44.66 -5.51 17.67
N THR A 99 43.48 -4.96 17.33
CA THR A 99 43.21 -4.34 16.02
C THR A 99 42.94 -2.85 16.16
N SER A 100 43.79 -2.02 15.57
CA SER A 100 43.60 -0.56 15.48
C SER A 100 42.62 -0.14 14.38
N GLU A 101 41.77 -1.06 13.88
CA GLU A 101 40.63 -0.76 13.00
C GLU A 101 39.54 -0.02 13.80
N PHE A 102 39.80 1.25 14.10
CA PHE A 102 38.91 2.14 14.80
C PHE A 102 37.55 2.24 14.10
N VAL A 103 36.45 2.35 14.85
CA VAL A 103 35.11 2.58 14.27
C VAL A 103 35.05 4.01 13.72
N ALA A 104 35.51 4.16 12.49
CA ALA A 104 35.46 5.41 11.74
C ALA A 104 33.99 5.82 11.57
N PHE A 105 33.60 6.88 12.28
CA PHE A 105 32.28 7.49 12.27
C PHE A 105 31.80 7.68 10.83
N VAL A 106 30.77 6.95 10.42
CA VAL A 106 30.43 6.89 9.00
C VAL A 106 29.69 8.16 8.57
N TRP A 107 30.45 9.13 8.10
CA TRP A 107 29.95 10.44 7.71
C TRP A 107 29.07 10.38 6.45
N ILE A 108 27.88 10.98 6.51
CA ILE A 108 26.93 11.02 5.40
C ILE A 108 26.64 12.49 5.06
N GLY A 109 27.42 13.02 4.11
CA GLY A 109 27.29 14.39 3.60
C GLY A 109 26.05 14.58 2.73
N SER A 110 24.89 14.73 3.35
CA SER A 110 23.63 15.09 2.67
C SER A 110 23.64 16.56 2.23
N SER A 111 23.25 16.81 0.97
CA SER A 111 22.94 18.16 0.46
C SER A 111 21.48 18.58 0.73
N PHE A 112 20.67 17.68 1.28
CA PHE A 112 19.31 17.92 1.73
C PHE A 112 19.34 18.16 3.25
N VAL A 113 18.90 19.36 3.67
CA VAL A 113 19.22 19.92 4.99
C VAL A 113 18.47 19.21 6.10
N GLU A 114 17.18 18.99 5.89
CA GLU A 114 16.25 18.40 6.84
C GLU A 114 16.68 16.99 7.26
N ALA A 115 17.14 16.19 6.30
CA ALA A 115 17.75 14.88 6.56
C ALA A 115 19.09 15.00 7.31
N PHE A 116 19.89 16.04 7.06
CA PHE A 116 21.14 16.26 7.79
C PHE A 116 20.90 16.69 9.25
N THR A 117 19.92 17.57 9.49
CA THR A 117 19.54 18.01 10.85
C THR A 117 19.03 16.84 11.71
N GLU A 118 18.22 15.96 11.13
CA GLU A 118 17.70 14.75 11.80
C GLU A 118 18.78 13.68 12.00
N LEU A 119 19.70 13.51 11.04
CA LEU A 119 20.89 12.66 11.19
C LEU A 119 21.76 13.12 12.38
N LEU A 120 22.05 14.42 12.49
CA LEU A 120 22.76 14.96 13.66
C LEU A 120 22.00 14.69 14.96
N SER A 121 20.67 14.72 14.94
CA SER A 121 19.85 14.50 16.13
C SER A 121 19.89 13.06 16.65
N ILE A 122 19.86 12.05 15.78
CA ILE A 122 19.97 10.65 16.23
C ILE A 122 21.37 10.32 16.76
N TYR A 123 22.42 10.97 16.20
CA TYR A 123 23.79 10.82 16.69
C TYR A 123 24.04 11.55 18.02
N GLU A 124 23.36 12.68 18.27
CA GLU A 124 23.38 13.37 19.56
C GLU A 124 22.81 12.49 20.67
N SER A 125 21.57 11.96 20.49
CA SER A 125 20.94 11.07 21.48
C SER A 125 21.68 9.74 21.70
N LEU A 126 22.38 9.24 20.68
CA LEU A 126 23.35 8.14 20.85
C LEU A 126 24.48 8.54 21.81
N GLY A 127 25.03 9.75 21.66
CA GLY A 127 26.11 10.26 22.50
C GLY A 127 25.71 10.55 23.95
N GLU A 128 24.44 10.92 24.18
CA GLU A 128 23.89 11.12 25.53
C GLU A 128 23.72 9.81 26.32
N GLU A 129 23.48 8.68 25.62
CA GLU A 129 23.25 7.36 26.22
C GLU A 129 24.44 6.39 26.15
N LEU A 130 25.48 6.69 25.38
CA LEU A 130 26.72 5.91 25.42
C LEU A 130 27.47 6.12 26.76
N PRO A 131 27.97 5.06 27.41
CA PRO A 131 28.79 5.19 28.60
C PRO A 131 30.22 5.59 28.25
N LEU A 132 30.83 6.46 29.07
CA LEU A 132 32.26 6.74 29.04
C LEU A 132 33.03 5.53 29.63
N VAL A 133 33.25 4.49 28.81
CA VAL A 133 33.70 3.17 29.27
C VAL A 133 35.12 3.11 29.81
N GLN A 134 35.99 4.08 29.49
CA GLN A 134 37.41 4.01 29.86
C GLN A 134 37.63 3.99 31.39
N GLN A 135 36.75 4.61 32.16
CA GLN A 135 36.79 4.56 33.63
C GLN A 135 36.43 3.18 34.22
N TYR A 136 35.95 2.24 33.41
CA TYR A 136 35.51 0.89 33.80
C TYR A 136 36.38 -0.23 33.21
N GLU A 137 37.49 0.11 32.53
CA GLU A 137 38.39 -0.83 31.85
C GLU A 137 38.83 -2.01 32.75
N ALA A 138 39.21 -1.71 34.00
CA ALA A 138 39.62 -2.71 34.99
C ALA A 138 38.51 -3.68 35.44
N ILE A 139 37.24 -3.43 35.08
CA ILE A 139 36.11 -4.34 35.29
C ILE A 139 36.04 -5.35 34.14
N PHE A 140 36.07 -4.87 32.88
CA PHE A 140 36.00 -5.73 31.69
C PHE A 140 37.18 -6.71 31.58
N SER A 141 38.34 -6.35 32.13
CA SER A 141 39.51 -7.24 32.21
C SER A 141 39.47 -8.25 33.37
N LYS A 142 38.46 -8.20 34.25
CA LYS A 142 38.31 -9.09 35.42
C LYS A 142 37.00 -9.89 35.44
N ASP A 143 35.93 -9.36 34.86
CA ASP A 143 34.60 -9.96 34.83
C ASP A 143 34.19 -10.29 33.38
N SER A 144 34.00 -11.58 33.11
CA SER A 144 33.69 -12.11 31.76
C SER A 144 32.28 -11.81 31.30
N ASP A 145 31.32 -11.64 32.22
CA ASP A 145 29.96 -11.23 31.91
C ASP A 145 29.90 -9.74 31.53
N MET A 146 30.63 -8.89 32.25
CA MET A 146 30.79 -7.47 31.89
C MET A 146 31.53 -7.30 30.56
N LYS A 147 32.55 -8.13 30.28
CA LYS A 147 33.18 -8.16 28.95
C LYS A 147 32.19 -8.56 27.84
N ARG A 148 31.25 -9.46 28.12
CA ARG A 148 30.17 -9.81 27.19
C ARG A 148 29.15 -8.67 27.01
N VAL A 149 28.85 -7.91 28.07
CA VAL A 149 28.03 -6.67 27.96
C VAL A 149 28.73 -5.62 27.09
N LEU A 150 30.05 -5.45 27.22
CA LEU A 150 30.84 -4.57 26.34
C LEU A 150 30.78 -5.01 24.86
N ALA A 151 30.81 -6.32 24.59
CA ALA A 151 30.66 -6.86 23.23
C ALA A 151 29.25 -6.59 22.64
N TYR A 152 28.19 -6.69 23.43
CA TYR A 152 26.84 -6.30 22.98
C TYR A 152 26.73 -4.79 22.73
N LEU A 153 27.29 -3.95 23.60
CA LEU A 153 27.35 -2.50 23.42
C LEU A 153 28.07 -2.12 22.12
N TYR A 154 29.22 -2.75 21.82
CA TYR A 154 29.96 -2.55 20.58
C TYR A 154 29.15 -2.98 19.34
N LYS A 155 28.44 -4.11 19.42
CA LYS A 155 27.56 -4.60 18.35
C LYS A 155 26.39 -3.66 18.07
N ASP A 156 25.74 -3.12 19.10
CA ASP A 156 24.65 -2.16 18.95
C ASP A 156 25.13 -0.88 18.23
N VAL A 157 26.32 -0.37 18.58
CA VAL A 157 26.95 0.78 17.90
C VAL A 157 27.20 0.53 16.42
N LEU A 158 27.73 -0.65 16.05
CA LEU A 158 27.93 -1.01 14.64
C LEU A 158 26.60 -1.10 13.86
N GLU A 159 25.56 -1.67 14.48
CA GLU A 159 24.21 -1.75 13.89
C GLU A 159 23.58 -0.35 13.72
N PHE A 160 23.81 0.59 14.65
CA PHE A 160 23.39 1.99 14.50
C PHE A 160 24.01 2.63 13.25
N HIS A 161 25.33 2.51 13.09
CA HIS A 161 26.02 3.05 11.91
C HIS A 161 25.53 2.37 10.61
N HIS A 162 25.24 1.07 10.64
CA HIS A 162 24.69 0.35 9.48
C HIS A 162 23.29 0.84 9.09
N ARG A 163 22.39 1.08 10.07
CA ARG A 163 21.06 1.67 9.84
C ARG A 163 21.15 3.09 9.27
N ALA A 164 22.02 3.92 9.83
CA ALA A 164 22.24 5.29 9.33
C ALA A 164 22.76 5.28 7.89
N LEU A 165 23.76 4.45 7.58
CA LEU A 165 24.26 4.20 6.22
C LEU A 165 23.14 3.82 5.24
N LYS A 166 22.40 2.75 5.59
CA LYS A 166 21.38 2.14 4.72
C LYS A 166 20.23 3.11 4.41
N TYR A 167 19.94 4.06 5.30
CA TYR A 167 18.90 5.05 5.09
C TYR A 167 19.40 6.30 4.35
N PHE A 168 20.38 7.02 4.92
CA PHE A 168 20.77 8.34 4.43
C PHE A 168 21.66 8.32 3.17
N GLN A 169 22.06 7.15 2.65
CA GLN A 169 22.78 7.00 1.38
C GLN A 169 21.96 6.35 0.25
N GLN A 170 20.63 6.50 0.29
CA GLN A 170 19.75 6.08 -0.80
C GLN A 170 19.69 7.14 -1.93
N PRO A 171 19.77 6.71 -3.21
CA PRO A 171 19.24 7.51 -4.31
C PRO A 171 17.82 8.03 -4.01
N MET A 172 17.50 9.22 -4.50
CA MET A 172 16.19 9.87 -4.31
C MET A 172 15.75 10.04 -2.84
N LEU A 173 16.69 10.12 -1.88
CA LEU A 173 16.40 10.38 -0.46
C LEU A 173 15.47 11.60 -0.26
N LYS A 174 15.65 12.69 -1.03
CA LYS A 174 14.80 13.89 -0.92
C LYS A 174 13.32 13.58 -1.17
N GLN A 175 13.02 12.72 -2.14
CA GLN A 175 11.66 12.30 -2.49
C GLN A 175 11.08 11.30 -1.47
N LEU A 176 11.93 10.46 -0.87
CA LEU A 176 11.51 9.40 0.06
C LEU A 176 11.39 9.88 1.51
N PHE A 177 12.17 10.89 1.92
CA PHE A 177 12.40 11.23 3.33
C PHE A 177 11.12 11.60 4.09
N GLN A 178 10.28 12.47 3.53
CA GLN A 178 9.07 12.95 4.22
C GLN A 178 8.10 11.81 4.58
N ALA A 179 7.88 10.87 3.64
CA ALA A 179 6.99 9.73 3.83
C ALA A 179 7.60 8.60 4.69
N THR A 180 8.93 8.41 4.64
CA THR A 180 9.58 7.23 5.23
C THR A 180 10.27 7.50 6.57
N TRP A 181 10.77 8.72 6.81
CA TRP A 181 11.63 8.99 7.97
C TRP A 181 10.92 8.78 9.30
N LYS A 182 9.66 9.21 9.43
CA LYS A 182 8.87 9.04 10.67
C LYS A 182 8.73 7.58 11.10
N THR A 183 8.63 6.65 10.15
CA THR A 183 8.55 5.20 10.41
C THR A 183 9.93 4.55 10.55
N TYR A 184 10.97 5.13 9.94
CA TYR A 184 12.34 4.62 10.07
C TYR A 184 13.03 5.08 11.36
N LYS A 185 12.71 6.29 11.86
CA LYS A 185 13.33 6.90 13.05
C LYS A 185 13.18 6.05 14.31
N SER A 186 12.01 5.45 14.54
CA SER A 186 11.77 4.61 15.72
C SER A 186 12.70 3.38 15.80
N ARG A 187 13.24 2.92 14.67
CA ARG A 187 14.24 1.84 14.62
C ARG A 187 15.61 2.24 15.20
N PHE A 188 15.84 3.53 15.47
CA PHE A 188 16.99 3.99 16.25
C PHE A 188 16.67 4.06 17.75
N ASP A 189 15.44 4.44 18.12
CA ASP A 189 15.01 4.55 19.51
C ASP A 189 15.14 3.21 20.26
N ASP A 190 14.74 2.09 19.65
CA ASP A 190 14.89 0.73 20.23
C ASP A 190 16.36 0.39 20.58
N LEU A 191 17.28 0.84 19.73
CA LEU A 191 18.71 0.56 19.79
C LEU A 191 19.40 1.47 20.81
N ILE A 192 19.08 2.77 20.81
CA ILE A 192 19.53 3.73 21.83
C ILE A 192 19.06 3.27 23.22
N ASN A 193 17.82 2.78 23.34
CA ASN A 193 17.32 2.15 24.58
C ASN A 193 18.06 0.83 24.92
N GLY A 194 18.60 0.10 23.95
CA GLY A 194 19.52 -1.02 24.18
C GLY A 194 20.83 -0.57 24.83
N ILE A 195 21.50 0.40 24.20
CA ILE A 195 22.74 1.03 24.65
C ILE A 195 22.60 1.61 26.08
N LYS A 196 21.49 2.30 26.36
CA LYS A 196 21.15 2.81 27.70
C LYS A 196 21.14 1.71 28.77
N ARG A 197 20.50 0.57 28.50
CA ARG A 197 20.45 -0.57 29.43
C ARG A 197 21.84 -1.19 29.65
N HIS A 198 22.67 -1.26 28.60
CA HIS A 198 24.07 -1.69 28.74
C HIS A 198 24.89 -0.71 29.61
N ARG A 199 24.71 0.61 29.44
CA ARG A 199 25.27 1.65 30.33
C ARG A 199 24.83 1.49 31.78
N GLU A 200 23.54 1.31 32.03
CA GLU A 200 22.97 1.14 33.38
C GLU A 200 23.56 -0.09 34.09
N LEU A 201 23.70 -1.22 33.40
CA LEU A 201 24.34 -2.44 33.93
C LEU A 201 25.83 -2.22 34.28
N ILE A 202 26.60 -1.58 33.40
CA ILE A 202 28.02 -1.27 33.64
C ILE A 202 28.19 -0.37 34.87
N VAL A 203 27.39 0.71 34.97
CA VAL A 203 27.41 1.65 36.10
C VAL A 203 26.99 0.96 37.40
N TYR A 204 25.95 0.12 37.37
CA TYR A 204 25.48 -0.61 38.54
C TYR A 204 26.52 -1.62 39.05
N HIS A 205 27.15 -2.39 38.15
CA HIS A 205 28.21 -3.33 38.51
C HIS A 205 29.44 -2.60 39.08
N ALA A 206 29.85 -1.48 38.46
CA ALA A 206 30.94 -0.65 38.99
C ALA A 206 30.66 -0.13 40.41
N ASN A 207 29.42 0.27 40.69
CA ASN A 207 29.00 0.68 42.04
C ASN A 207 29.00 -0.50 43.03
N LEU A 208 28.56 -1.70 42.62
CA LEU A 208 28.66 -2.90 43.46
C LEU A 208 30.10 -3.28 43.80
N LEU A 209 31.05 -3.18 42.85
CA LEU A 209 32.46 -3.44 43.12
C LEU A 209 33.07 -2.41 44.09
N ARG A 210 32.68 -1.12 43.97
CA ARG A 210 33.10 -0.07 44.91
C ARG A 210 32.51 -0.29 46.31
N ILE A 211 31.28 -0.81 46.41
CA ILE A 211 30.66 -1.19 47.69
C ILE A 211 31.39 -2.39 48.30
N LYS A 212 31.70 -3.45 47.53
CA LYS A 212 32.48 -4.61 48.01
C LYS A 212 33.86 -4.19 48.55
N ALA A 213 34.62 -3.43 47.76
CA ALA A 213 35.94 -2.94 48.19
C ALA A 213 35.86 -2.05 49.45
N SER A 214 34.74 -1.34 49.67
CA SER A 214 34.49 -0.55 50.88
C SER A 214 33.98 -1.39 52.08
N LEU A 215 33.68 -2.68 51.89
CA LEU A 215 33.26 -3.63 52.93
C LEU A 215 34.41 -4.53 53.38
N ASP A 216 35.32 -4.88 52.47
CA ASP A 216 36.54 -5.66 52.77
C ASP A 216 37.42 -4.97 53.84
N ASP A 217 37.33 -3.64 53.98
CA ASP A 217 38.06 -2.83 54.97
C ASP A 217 37.59 -2.98 56.44
N ARG A 218 36.46 -3.66 56.75
CA ARG A 218 35.99 -3.82 58.15
C ARG A 218 35.34 -5.16 58.50
N ARG A 219 35.88 -5.82 59.53
CA ARG A 219 35.31 -7.02 60.17
C ARG A 219 33.92 -6.78 60.82
N ASN A 220 32.84 -6.93 60.07
CA ASN A 220 31.54 -7.39 60.57
C ASN A 220 30.68 -8.00 59.44
N ILE A 221 31.28 -8.88 58.64
CA ILE A 221 30.89 -9.07 57.24
C ILE A 221 29.77 -10.09 57.03
N ASP A 222 29.76 -11.25 57.71
CA ASP A 222 28.98 -12.43 57.28
C ASP A 222 27.46 -12.22 57.16
N GLN A 223 26.85 -11.45 58.07
CA GLN A 223 25.43 -11.09 57.97
C GLN A 223 25.13 -10.15 56.79
N GLN A 224 26.01 -9.18 56.51
CA GLN A 224 25.83 -8.28 55.37
C GLN A 224 26.18 -8.95 54.05
N PHE A 225 27.19 -9.83 54.02
CA PHE A 225 27.54 -10.61 52.84
C PHE A 225 26.42 -11.56 52.42
N SER A 226 25.72 -12.17 53.38
CA SER A 226 24.53 -12.98 53.11
C SER A 226 23.38 -12.16 52.50
N GLN A 227 23.13 -10.95 53.04
CA GLN A 227 22.12 -10.03 52.49
C GLN A 227 22.49 -9.50 51.09
N ILE A 228 23.76 -9.17 50.87
CA ILE A 228 24.26 -8.67 49.57
C ILE A 228 24.34 -9.79 48.53
N ALA A 229 24.73 -11.01 48.91
CA ALA A 229 24.69 -12.18 48.02
C ALA A 229 23.23 -12.51 47.64
N GLY A 230 22.30 -12.45 48.60
CA GLY A 230 20.87 -12.54 48.35
C GLY A 230 20.40 -11.47 47.35
N ALA A 231 20.73 -10.20 47.59
CA ALA A 231 20.37 -9.08 46.71
C ALA A 231 20.99 -9.19 45.31
N VAL A 232 22.23 -9.67 45.17
CA VAL A 232 22.89 -9.91 43.87
C VAL A 232 22.22 -11.07 43.11
N ASN A 233 21.86 -12.15 43.80
CA ASN A 233 21.16 -13.28 43.17
C ASN A 233 19.73 -12.88 42.77
N GLN A 234 19.05 -12.09 43.61
CA GLN A 234 17.72 -11.53 43.34
C GLN A 234 17.75 -10.51 42.20
N ALA A 235 18.80 -9.68 42.10
CA ALA A 235 19.05 -8.79 40.96
C ALA A 235 19.36 -9.58 39.68
N SER A 236 20.14 -10.65 39.75
CA SER A 236 20.43 -11.53 38.59
C SER A 236 19.16 -12.22 38.07
N LEU A 237 18.31 -12.73 38.98
CA LEU A 237 16.99 -13.27 38.65
C LEU A 237 16.06 -12.19 38.06
N SER A 238 16.07 -10.97 38.60
CA SER A 238 15.28 -9.84 38.08
C SER A 238 15.77 -9.38 36.71
N ILE A 239 17.08 -9.36 36.45
CA ILE A 239 17.67 -9.11 35.13
C ILE A 239 17.24 -10.19 34.14
N LYS A 240 17.28 -11.47 34.55
CA LYS A 240 16.83 -12.59 33.70
C LYS A 240 15.34 -12.48 33.35
N ALA A 241 14.49 -12.19 34.34
CA ALA A 241 13.07 -11.93 34.13
C ALA A 241 12.84 -10.73 33.19
N CYS A 242 13.56 -9.62 33.38
CA CYS A 242 13.48 -8.44 32.52
C CYS A 242 13.97 -8.72 31.07
N LEU A 243 14.95 -9.61 30.89
CA LEU A 243 15.41 -10.07 29.57
C LEU A 243 14.40 -11.02 28.89
N ASP A 244 13.67 -11.84 29.64
CA ASP A 244 12.62 -12.71 29.10
C ASP A 244 11.32 -11.93 28.83
N GLU A 245 10.92 -11.01 29.70
CA GLU A 245 9.91 -9.97 29.42
C GLU A 245 10.28 -9.16 28.17
N ARG A 246 11.55 -8.79 28.01
CA ARG A 246 12.03 -8.11 26.80
C ARG A 246 11.78 -8.96 25.56
N LYS A 247 12.08 -10.26 25.57
CA LYS A 247 11.79 -11.14 24.41
C LYS A 247 10.30 -11.12 24.07
N VAL A 248 9.43 -11.21 25.07
CA VAL A 248 7.96 -11.16 24.87
C VAL A 248 7.53 -9.79 24.33
N ARG A 249 8.07 -8.68 24.86
CA ARG A 249 7.73 -7.31 24.45
C ARG A 249 8.26 -6.94 23.06
N ASP A 250 9.52 -7.29 22.77
CA ASP A 250 10.17 -7.09 21.47
C ASP A 250 9.44 -7.95 20.39
N GLN A 251 8.96 -9.15 20.75
CA GLN A 251 8.11 -9.99 19.88
C GLN A 251 6.71 -9.38 19.66
N GLN A 252 6.03 -8.92 20.70
CA GLN A 252 4.72 -8.25 20.59
C GLN A 252 4.78 -6.98 19.74
N LEU A 253 5.82 -6.14 19.94
CA LEU A 253 6.06 -4.94 19.13
C LEU A 253 6.30 -5.29 17.66
N LYS A 254 7.04 -6.38 17.39
CA LYS A 254 7.23 -6.89 16.03
C LYS A 254 5.92 -7.38 15.42
N GLU A 255 5.13 -8.16 16.14
CA GLU A 255 3.81 -8.64 15.68
C GLU A 255 2.85 -7.47 15.37
N MET A 256 2.86 -6.42 16.18
CA MET A 256 2.11 -5.18 15.91
C MET A 256 2.63 -4.45 14.66
N ALA A 257 3.95 -4.35 14.48
CA ALA A 257 4.56 -3.71 13.32
C ALA A 257 4.33 -4.51 12.02
N ASP A 258 4.34 -5.84 12.08
CA ASP A 258 4.00 -6.74 10.98
C ASP A 258 2.49 -6.66 10.67
N ALA A 259 1.62 -6.58 11.67
CA ALA A 259 0.18 -6.37 11.48
C ALA A 259 -0.15 -5.02 10.82
N GLU A 260 0.49 -3.92 11.26
CA GLU A 260 0.41 -2.60 10.63
C GLU A 260 0.89 -2.66 9.17
N SER A 261 2.07 -3.25 8.94
CA SER A 261 2.66 -3.42 7.61
C SER A 261 1.80 -4.30 6.69
N ASN A 262 1.09 -5.28 7.24
CA ASN A 262 0.13 -6.10 6.50
C ASN A 262 -1.21 -5.39 6.28
N ARG A 263 -1.63 -4.45 7.13
CA ARG A 263 -2.79 -3.58 6.84
C ARG A 263 -2.48 -2.62 5.69
N LYS A 264 -1.36 -1.87 5.78
CA LYS A 264 -0.90 -0.98 4.71
C LYS A 264 -0.73 -1.68 3.36
N LEU A 265 -0.18 -2.91 3.36
CA LEU A 265 -0.02 -3.69 2.13
C LEU A 265 -1.37 -4.05 1.48
N ARG A 266 -2.37 -4.46 2.28
CA ARG A 266 -3.74 -4.75 1.79
C ARG A 266 -4.44 -3.50 1.26
N GLU A 267 -4.26 -2.36 1.93
CA GLU A 267 -4.75 -1.06 1.46
C GLU A 267 -4.15 -0.71 0.08
N LEU A 268 -2.83 -0.85 -0.09
CA LEU A 268 -2.15 -0.62 -1.38
C LEU A 268 -2.54 -1.62 -2.47
N GLN A 269 -2.69 -2.91 -2.15
CA GLN A 269 -3.15 -3.92 -3.12
C GLN A 269 -4.55 -3.56 -3.67
N GLY A 270 -5.44 -3.03 -2.82
CA GLY A 270 -6.77 -2.55 -3.23
C GLY A 270 -6.78 -1.26 -4.07
N TRP A 271 -5.71 -0.45 -3.98
CA TRP A 271 -5.52 0.80 -4.73
C TRP A 271 -4.74 0.61 -6.04
N LEU A 272 -3.69 -0.22 -6.04
CA LEU A 272 -2.96 -0.57 -7.25
C LEU A 272 -3.80 -1.47 -8.17
N ARG A 273 -4.56 -2.44 -7.60
CA ARG A 273 -5.32 -3.46 -8.36
C ARG A 273 -4.51 -4.10 -9.50
N ALA A 274 -3.22 -4.34 -9.24
CA ALA A 274 -2.28 -4.92 -10.17
C ALA A 274 -2.82 -6.19 -10.86
N SER A 275 -2.63 -6.27 -12.18
CA SER A 275 -2.84 -7.52 -12.94
C SER A 275 -2.03 -8.65 -12.32
N ASN A 276 -2.64 -9.81 -12.12
CA ASN A 276 -2.01 -10.94 -11.42
C ASN A 276 -1.04 -11.73 -12.33
N VAL A 277 0.04 -11.06 -12.74
CA VAL A 277 1.13 -11.63 -13.52
C VAL A 277 1.87 -12.72 -12.73
N ALA A 278 1.77 -12.74 -11.39
CA ALA A 278 2.37 -13.79 -10.57
C ALA A 278 1.73 -15.17 -10.83
N ASN A 279 0.40 -15.24 -11.00
CA ASN A 279 -0.27 -16.49 -11.41
C ASN A 279 0.08 -16.86 -12.87
N ASP A 280 0.05 -15.89 -13.79
CA ASP A 280 0.41 -16.13 -15.20
C ASP A 280 1.84 -16.71 -15.28
N GLN A 281 2.81 -16.11 -14.58
CA GLN A 281 4.19 -16.60 -14.51
C GLN A 281 4.28 -17.96 -13.80
N HIS A 282 3.53 -18.20 -12.71
CA HIS A 282 3.58 -19.47 -11.98
C HIS A 282 3.18 -20.66 -12.85
N GLU A 283 2.08 -20.56 -13.61
CA GLU A 283 1.68 -21.63 -14.52
C GLU A 283 2.69 -21.81 -15.66
N PHE A 284 3.26 -20.73 -16.22
CA PHE A 284 4.35 -20.85 -17.18
C PHE A 284 5.63 -21.49 -16.60
N CYS A 285 5.99 -21.21 -15.34
CA CYS A 285 7.13 -21.84 -14.66
C CYS A 285 6.87 -23.33 -14.40
N LYS A 286 5.66 -23.68 -13.95
CA LYS A 286 5.20 -25.05 -13.71
C LYS A 286 5.22 -25.89 -14.98
N LEU A 287 4.71 -25.34 -16.09
CA LEU A 287 4.80 -25.95 -17.43
C LEU A 287 6.26 -26.16 -17.86
N ARG A 288 7.17 -25.20 -17.62
CA ARG A 288 8.60 -25.36 -17.91
C ARG A 288 9.32 -26.38 -17.02
N GLY A 289 8.84 -26.57 -15.78
CA GLY A 289 9.31 -27.63 -14.89
C GLY A 289 9.12 -29.04 -15.46
N GLU A 290 8.18 -29.22 -16.39
CA GLU A 290 8.00 -30.49 -17.12
C GLU A 290 8.95 -30.68 -18.31
N TYR A 291 9.60 -29.63 -18.81
CA TYR A 291 10.46 -29.63 -20.00
C TYR A 291 11.80 -28.92 -19.71
N PRO A 292 12.66 -29.48 -18.83
CA PRO A 292 13.87 -28.82 -18.37
C PRO A 292 14.89 -28.61 -19.51
N GLY A 293 15.03 -27.35 -19.91
CA GLY A 293 15.85 -26.91 -21.03
C GLY A 293 15.17 -25.85 -21.90
N THR A 294 13.83 -25.79 -21.89
CA THR A 294 13.04 -24.87 -22.73
C THR A 294 13.57 -23.43 -22.67
N GLY A 295 13.87 -22.85 -23.84
CA GLY A 295 14.37 -21.49 -24.01
C GLY A 295 15.83 -21.27 -23.62
N SER A 296 16.61 -22.31 -23.30
CA SER A 296 18.05 -22.16 -22.98
C SER A 296 18.88 -21.66 -24.16
N TRP A 297 18.45 -21.92 -25.40
CA TRP A 297 19.07 -21.36 -26.61
C TRP A 297 19.15 -19.82 -26.57
N LEU A 298 18.21 -19.15 -25.89
CA LEU A 298 18.21 -17.69 -25.76
C LEU A 298 19.28 -17.21 -24.78
N LEU A 299 19.57 -18.00 -23.74
CA LEU A 299 20.65 -17.73 -22.78
C LEU A 299 22.03 -17.94 -23.42
N ASP A 300 22.13 -18.92 -24.33
CA ASP A 300 23.33 -19.18 -25.13
C ASP A 300 23.52 -18.20 -26.30
N ASN A 301 22.51 -17.41 -26.65
CA ASN A 301 22.58 -16.42 -27.73
C ASN A 301 23.57 -15.29 -27.36
N PRO A 302 24.61 -15.01 -28.16
CA PRO A 302 25.68 -14.09 -27.76
C PRO A 302 25.19 -12.65 -27.52
N LYS A 303 24.23 -12.15 -28.30
CA LYS A 303 23.66 -10.81 -28.08
C LYS A 303 22.85 -10.74 -26.79
N PHE A 304 22.07 -11.78 -26.50
CA PHE A 304 21.28 -11.84 -25.28
C PHE A 304 22.22 -11.93 -24.07
N LYS A 305 23.22 -12.80 -24.14
CA LYS A 305 24.22 -13.02 -23.10
C LYS A 305 25.02 -11.76 -22.75
N GLU A 306 25.45 -10.99 -23.75
CA GLU A 306 26.10 -9.69 -23.54
C GLU A 306 25.18 -8.67 -22.87
N TRP A 307 23.90 -8.63 -23.26
CA TRP A 307 22.89 -7.78 -22.61
C TRP A 307 22.50 -8.28 -21.20
N PHE A 308 22.62 -9.57 -20.91
CA PHE A 308 22.06 -10.21 -19.71
C PHE A 308 23.08 -10.42 -18.58
N GLU A 309 24.30 -10.86 -18.88
CA GLU A 309 25.25 -11.30 -17.85
C GLU A 309 26.24 -10.21 -17.40
N THR A 310 26.46 -9.18 -18.22
CA THR A 310 27.62 -8.27 -18.06
C THR A 310 27.21 -6.79 -18.00
N PRO A 311 27.86 -5.95 -17.18
CA PRO A 311 27.79 -4.48 -17.32
C PRO A 311 28.66 -4.00 -18.49
N CYS A 312 28.48 -4.58 -19.68
CA CYS A 312 29.14 -4.15 -20.90
C CYS A 312 28.48 -2.84 -21.38
N GLN A 313 29.28 -1.78 -21.57
CA GLN A 313 28.80 -0.47 -22.03
C GLN A 313 28.56 -0.41 -23.55
N LEU A 314 28.87 -1.47 -24.30
CA LEU A 314 28.74 -1.51 -25.77
C LEU A 314 27.33 -1.87 -26.25
N MET A 315 26.61 -2.71 -25.51
CA MET A 315 25.25 -3.13 -25.86
C MET A 315 24.20 -2.16 -25.29
N PRO A 316 23.30 -1.61 -26.12
CA PRO A 316 22.21 -0.75 -25.65
C PRO A 316 21.37 -1.43 -24.56
N PRO A 317 20.95 -0.68 -23.51
CA PRO A 317 20.12 -1.22 -22.43
C PRO A 317 18.73 -1.68 -22.87
N VAL A 318 18.22 -1.20 -24.02
CA VAL A 318 16.95 -1.60 -24.61
C VAL A 318 17.15 -2.66 -25.71
N LEU A 319 16.45 -3.78 -25.58
CA LEU A 319 16.49 -4.94 -26.46
C LEU A 319 15.07 -5.30 -26.92
N TRP A 320 14.92 -5.73 -28.18
CA TRP A 320 13.69 -6.26 -28.74
C TRP A 320 13.90 -7.72 -29.18
N LEU A 321 13.03 -8.62 -28.71
CA LEU A 321 12.95 -10.00 -29.17
C LEU A 321 11.68 -10.20 -30.01
N ASN A 322 11.86 -10.73 -31.23
CA ASN A 322 10.74 -11.17 -32.06
C ASN A 322 10.37 -12.63 -31.71
N GLY A 323 9.35 -12.82 -30.86
CA GLY A 323 8.79 -14.13 -30.46
C GLY A 323 8.85 -14.48 -28.95
N ILE A 324 8.00 -15.43 -28.52
CA ILE A 324 7.61 -15.74 -27.12
C ILE A 324 8.79 -16.22 -26.22
N PRO A 325 9.06 -15.63 -25.03
CA PRO A 325 10.22 -15.96 -24.19
C PRO A 325 9.95 -16.06 -22.67
N GLY A 326 9.25 -17.11 -22.20
CA GLY A 326 9.05 -17.28 -20.75
C GLY A 326 10.34 -17.43 -19.93
N ALA A 327 11.40 -18.01 -20.52
CA ALA A 327 12.61 -18.48 -19.84
C ALA A 327 13.46 -17.38 -19.16
N VAL A 328 13.41 -16.14 -19.66
CA VAL A 328 14.26 -15.03 -19.19
C VAL A 328 14.02 -14.69 -17.72
N VAL A 329 12.76 -14.66 -17.29
CA VAL A 329 12.34 -14.10 -15.99
C VAL A 329 12.94 -14.87 -14.81
N GLU A 330 12.93 -16.21 -14.87
CA GLU A 330 13.49 -17.07 -13.81
C GLU A 330 15.01 -16.89 -13.71
N LYS A 331 15.71 -16.78 -14.84
CA LYS A 331 17.16 -16.62 -14.86
C LYS A 331 17.58 -15.24 -14.37
N ALA A 332 16.83 -14.19 -14.71
CA ALA A 332 17.08 -12.85 -14.19
C ALA A 332 17.04 -12.81 -12.65
N GLN A 333 16.14 -13.59 -12.03
CA GLN A 333 16.03 -13.73 -10.58
C GLN A 333 17.14 -14.57 -9.93
N GLN A 334 17.89 -15.36 -10.71
CA GLN A 334 19.00 -16.21 -10.25
C GLN A 334 20.38 -15.52 -10.29
N LEU A 335 20.46 -14.29 -10.81
CA LEU A 335 21.70 -13.49 -10.80
C LEU A 335 22.10 -13.09 -9.37
N ASN A 336 23.39 -12.81 -9.16
CA ASN A 336 23.95 -12.46 -7.84
C ASN A 336 24.79 -11.17 -7.89
N PRO A 337 24.43 -10.09 -7.17
CA PRO A 337 23.23 -9.95 -6.33
C PRO A 337 21.94 -9.97 -7.17
N PRO A 338 20.82 -10.47 -6.61
CA PRO A 338 19.56 -10.56 -7.35
C PRO A 338 19.03 -9.17 -7.71
N PRO A 339 18.79 -8.87 -9.01
CA PRO A 339 18.23 -7.61 -9.45
C PRO A 339 16.73 -7.53 -9.14
N ALA A 340 16.16 -6.33 -9.23
CA ALA A 340 14.71 -6.18 -9.32
C ALA A 340 14.27 -6.64 -10.73
N VAL A 341 13.39 -7.64 -10.81
CA VAL A 341 12.87 -8.14 -12.09
C VAL A 341 11.39 -7.81 -12.16
N LEU A 342 11.02 -6.99 -13.15
CA LEU A 342 9.66 -6.57 -13.43
C LEU A 342 9.21 -7.26 -14.73
N TYR A 343 8.11 -7.99 -14.67
CA TYR A 343 7.58 -8.76 -15.78
C TYR A 343 6.10 -8.45 -16.01
N PHE A 344 5.70 -8.28 -17.27
CA PHE A 344 4.30 -8.21 -17.66
C PHE A 344 4.10 -8.99 -18.95
N PHE A 345 2.96 -9.69 -19.03
CA PHE A 345 2.49 -10.37 -20.24
C PHE A 345 1.20 -9.70 -20.69
N CYS A 346 1.16 -9.17 -21.89
CA CYS A 346 -0.05 -8.63 -22.51
C CYS A 346 -0.90 -9.81 -23.02
N LYS A 347 -2.24 -9.67 -23.06
CA LYS A 347 -3.18 -10.70 -23.47
C LYS A 347 -4.12 -10.19 -24.58
N HIS A 348 -3.97 -10.76 -25.78
CA HIS A 348 -4.79 -10.51 -26.96
C HIS A 348 -6.25 -10.11 -26.66
N GLY A 349 -6.59 -8.84 -26.89
CA GLY A 349 -7.93 -8.28 -26.72
C GLY A 349 -8.29 -7.74 -25.34
N ASP A 350 -7.47 -7.95 -24.30
CA ASP A 350 -7.70 -7.47 -22.93
C ASP A 350 -7.30 -5.99 -22.77
N ASN A 351 -8.04 -5.09 -23.44
CA ASN A 351 -7.75 -3.65 -23.46
C ASN A 351 -7.74 -2.98 -22.05
N GLU A 352 -8.40 -3.56 -21.05
CA GLU A 352 -8.36 -3.08 -19.65
C GLU A 352 -7.05 -3.45 -18.94
N ARG A 353 -6.41 -4.55 -19.35
CA ARG A 353 -5.09 -5.01 -18.88
C ARG A 353 -3.94 -4.38 -19.67
N ASP A 354 -4.07 -4.28 -20.98
CA ASP A 354 -2.96 -4.06 -21.92
C ASP A 354 -2.72 -2.58 -22.25
N ASN A 355 -2.64 -1.77 -21.19
CA ASN A 355 -2.41 -0.33 -21.25
C ASN A 355 -1.31 0.09 -20.25
N PHE A 356 -0.73 1.27 -20.46
CA PHE A 356 0.38 1.78 -19.65
C PHE A 356 0.07 1.77 -18.15
N VAL A 357 -1.16 2.16 -17.79
CA VAL A 357 -1.63 2.27 -16.40
C VAL A 357 -1.66 0.89 -15.72
N SER A 358 -2.25 -0.12 -16.34
CA SER A 358 -2.34 -1.49 -15.80
C SER A 358 -0.98 -2.21 -15.74
N ILE A 359 -0.10 -1.99 -16.71
CA ILE A 359 1.31 -2.43 -16.65
C ILE A 359 2.02 -1.78 -15.45
N ALA A 360 1.93 -0.46 -15.33
CA ALA A 360 2.61 0.29 -14.27
C ALA A 360 2.12 -0.07 -12.87
N ARG A 361 0.80 -0.25 -12.68
CA ARG A 361 0.20 -0.80 -11.44
C ARG A 361 0.82 -2.14 -11.04
N SER A 362 1.03 -3.02 -12.02
CA SER A 362 1.67 -4.33 -11.78
C SER A 362 3.14 -4.17 -11.37
N PHE A 363 3.90 -3.32 -12.06
CA PHE A 363 5.29 -3.04 -11.71
C PHE A 363 5.45 -2.41 -10.32
N LEU A 364 4.57 -1.48 -9.92
CA LEU A 364 4.54 -0.97 -8.54
C LEU A 364 4.32 -2.08 -7.51
N SER A 365 3.41 -3.02 -7.78
CA SER A 365 3.18 -4.19 -6.92
C SER A 365 4.37 -5.16 -6.89
N GLN A 366 5.09 -5.34 -8.00
CA GLN A 366 6.27 -6.20 -8.10
C GLN A 366 7.51 -5.60 -7.44
N LEU A 367 7.61 -4.26 -7.35
CA LEU A 367 8.70 -3.57 -6.64
C LEU A 367 8.58 -3.68 -5.11
N LEU A 368 7.37 -3.82 -4.56
CA LEU A 368 7.13 -3.85 -3.10
C LEU A 368 7.92 -4.94 -2.35
N PRO A 369 7.98 -6.21 -2.78
CA PRO A 369 8.78 -7.24 -2.10
C PRO A 369 10.27 -6.91 -2.01
N TYR A 370 10.87 -6.34 -3.06
CA TYR A 370 12.31 -6.08 -3.13
C TYR A 370 12.81 -5.03 -2.13
N ASN A 371 11.96 -4.08 -1.71
CA ASN A 371 12.34 -3.07 -0.71
C ASN A 371 11.14 -2.60 0.15
N ARG A 372 10.43 -3.56 0.75
CA ARG A 372 9.18 -3.31 1.49
C ARG A 372 9.32 -2.23 2.57
N ASP A 373 10.43 -2.23 3.31
CA ASP A 373 10.72 -1.27 4.40
C ASP A 373 10.57 0.21 4.00
N ILE A 374 10.89 0.56 2.76
CA ILE A 374 10.96 1.94 2.26
C ILE A 374 9.82 2.22 1.26
N LEU A 375 9.49 1.26 0.40
CA LEU A 375 8.45 1.42 -0.60
C LEU A 375 7.04 1.34 -0.02
N LEU A 376 6.81 0.53 1.00
CA LEU A 376 5.49 0.42 1.63
C LEU A 376 5.06 1.74 2.32
N PRO A 377 5.88 2.42 3.15
CA PRO A 377 5.51 3.73 3.67
C PRO A 377 5.40 4.80 2.58
N TYR A 378 6.30 4.81 1.58
CA TYR A 378 6.29 5.80 0.49
C TYR A 378 5.03 5.71 -0.39
N TYR A 379 4.66 4.51 -0.84
CA TYR A 379 3.41 4.32 -1.59
C TYR A 379 2.18 4.54 -0.71
N HIS A 380 2.23 4.18 0.57
CA HIS A 380 1.09 4.35 1.49
C HIS A 380 0.80 5.83 1.79
N ASP A 381 1.83 6.66 1.95
CA ASP A 381 1.71 8.12 2.01
C ASP A 381 1.05 8.68 0.73
N LYS A 382 1.52 8.25 -0.45
CA LYS A 382 0.93 8.64 -1.74
C LYS A 382 -0.53 8.19 -1.89
N TYR A 383 -0.87 6.98 -1.46
CA TYR A 383 -2.26 6.51 -1.37
C TYR A 383 -3.09 7.37 -0.42
N GLN A 384 -2.58 7.71 0.77
CA GLN A 384 -3.29 8.58 1.73
C GLN A 384 -3.44 10.04 1.23
N SER A 385 -2.62 10.47 0.28
CA SER A 385 -2.78 11.76 -0.43
C SER A 385 -3.65 11.68 -1.70
N SER A 386 -4.00 10.48 -2.17
CA SER A 386 -4.73 10.27 -3.42
C SER A 386 -6.24 10.28 -3.19
N THR A 387 -6.97 11.01 -4.04
CA THR A 387 -8.44 10.98 -4.10
C THR A 387 -9.00 9.78 -4.86
N GLU A 388 -8.15 8.95 -5.45
CA GLU A 388 -8.52 7.90 -6.40
C GLU A 388 -8.83 6.56 -5.71
N ALA A 389 -9.93 5.90 -6.09
CA ALA A 389 -10.27 4.57 -5.59
C ALA A 389 -9.39 3.45 -6.20
N VAL A 390 -8.68 3.75 -7.29
CA VAL A 390 -7.63 2.97 -7.95
C VAL A 390 -6.63 3.98 -8.51
N LEU A 391 -5.33 3.76 -8.36
CA LEU A 391 -4.30 4.64 -8.93
C LEU A 391 -4.42 4.69 -10.46
N ASP A 392 -4.90 5.79 -11.06
CA ASP A 392 -5.27 5.87 -12.50
C ASP A 392 -4.60 7.07 -13.21
N THR A 393 -4.37 8.17 -12.48
CA THR A 393 -3.71 9.38 -12.96
C THR A 393 -2.26 9.10 -13.37
N ARG A 394 -2.01 9.19 -14.68
CA ARG A 394 -0.71 8.89 -15.31
C ARG A 394 0.48 9.59 -14.66
N SER A 395 0.41 10.88 -14.33
CA SER A 395 1.54 11.60 -13.70
C SER A 395 1.93 11.04 -12.33
N ILE A 396 0.94 10.68 -11.51
CA ILE A 396 1.16 10.06 -10.19
C ILE A 396 1.81 8.68 -10.37
N ILE A 397 1.36 7.91 -11.36
CA ILE A 397 1.91 6.59 -11.73
C ILE A 397 3.38 6.71 -12.16
N GLU A 398 3.69 7.67 -13.03
CA GLU A 398 5.04 7.88 -13.54
C GLU A 398 6.03 8.25 -12.42
N ASP A 399 5.65 9.18 -11.52
CA ASP A 399 6.44 9.54 -10.34
C ASP A 399 6.67 8.34 -9.42
N LEU A 400 5.61 7.56 -9.17
CA LEU A 400 5.65 6.36 -8.34
C LEU A 400 6.54 5.26 -8.90
N LEU A 401 6.73 5.16 -10.23
CA LEU A 401 7.68 4.23 -10.85
C LEU A 401 9.10 4.80 -10.94
N LYS A 402 9.24 6.07 -11.34
CA LYS A 402 10.55 6.72 -11.57
C LYS A 402 11.41 6.76 -10.29
N VAL A 403 10.81 7.02 -9.13
CA VAL A 403 11.55 7.11 -7.84
C VAL A 403 12.10 5.75 -7.37
N PRO A 404 11.32 4.65 -7.28
CA PRO A 404 11.83 3.33 -6.88
C PRO A 404 12.80 2.71 -7.88
N ILE A 405 12.51 2.75 -9.19
CA ILE A 405 13.36 2.11 -10.21
C ILE A 405 14.77 2.73 -10.18
N ARG A 406 14.89 4.05 -10.03
CA ARG A 406 16.19 4.74 -9.89
C ARG A 406 16.87 4.53 -8.52
N ASN A 407 16.22 3.88 -7.55
CA ASN A 407 16.78 3.52 -6.24
C ASN A 407 17.33 2.07 -6.19
N PHE A 408 16.88 1.19 -7.08
CA PHE A 408 17.44 -0.17 -7.20
C PHE A 408 18.77 -0.17 -7.97
N PRO A 409 19.76 -1.01 -7.60
CA PRO A 409 21.09 -1.01 -8.22
C PRO A 409 21.08 -1.55 -9.66
N HIS A 410 20.24 -2.56 -9.92
CA HIS A 410 19.98 -3.14 -11.23
C HIS A 410 18.50 -3.51 -11.34
N VAL A 411 17.86 -3.16 -12.45
CA VAL A 411 16.46 -3.45 -12.76
C VAL A 411 16.34 -4.04 -14.16
N TYR A 412 15.73 -5.21 -14.26
CA TYR A 412 15.29 -5.80 -15.53
C TYR A 412 13.79 -5.55 -15.69
N ILE A 413 13.40 -5.04 -16.85
CA ILE A 413 12.01 -4.76 -17.21
C ILE A 413 11.69 -5.59 -18.45
N ILE A 414 10.75 -6.52 -18.36
CA ILE A 414 10.41 -7.48 -19.41
C ILE A 414 8.92 -7.30 -19.74
N LEU A 415 8.64 -6.90 -20.97
CA LEU A 415 7.30 -6.64 -21.49
C LEU A 415 7.02 -7.60 -22.64
N ASP A 416 6.28 -8.67 -22.35
CA ASP A 416 5.93 -9.71 -23.30
C ASP A 416 4.57 -9.46 -23.96
N GLY A 417 4.44 -9.79 -25.24
CA GLY A 417 3.26 -9.57 -26.08
C GLY A 417 2.89 -8.10 -26.34
N ILE A 418 3.84 -7.16 -26.34
CA ILE A 418 3.50 -5.72 -26.42
C ILE A 418 2.83 -5.31 -27.76
N ASP A 419 2.83 -6.19 -28.77
CA ASP A 419 2.00 -6.07 -29.97
C ASP A 419 0.50 -6.12 -29.71
N GLU A 420 0.05 -6.80 -28.65
CA GLU A 420 -1.36 -6.91 -28.25
C GLU A 420 -1.91 -5.61 -27.65
N CYS A 421 -1.05 -4.72 -27.16
CA CYS A 421 -1.45 -3.40 -26.69
C CYS A 421 -2.07 -2.56 -27.82
N PRO A 422 -3.19 -1.84 -27.59
CA PRO A 422 -3.73 -0.87 -28.52
C PRO A 422 -2.65 0.12 -28.98
N ARG A 423 -2.57 0.40 -30.28
CA ARG A 423 -1.44 1.12 -30.88
C ARG A 423 -1.03 2.43 -30.18
N LYS A 424 -1.99 3.17 -29.60
CA LYS A 424 -1.72 4.39 -28.80
C LYS A 424 -1.02 4.08 -27.47
N GLU A 425 -1.45 3.03 -26.77
CA GLU A 425 -0.81 2.55 -25.54
C GLU A 425 0.57 1.98 -25.84
N ARG A 426 0.71 1.19 -26.91
CA ARG A 426 2.00 0.63 -27.34
C ARG A 426 3.07 1.70 -27.55
N ASP A 427 2.72 2.79 -28.23
CA ASP A 427 3.57 3.96 -28.46
C ASP A 427 3.95 4.68 -27.15
N ILE A 428 2.98 4.89 -26.25
CA ILE A 428 3.19 5.46 -24.91
C ILE A 428 4.15 4.60 -24.08
N ILE A 429 3.93 3.28 -24.03
CA ILE A 429 4.75 2.32 -23.27
C ILE A 429 6.17 2.29 -23.83
N ALA A 430 6.30 2.10 -25.15
CA ALA A 430 7.60 1.97 -25.81
C ALA A 430 8.46 3.24 -25.68
N SER A 431 7.84 4.42 -25.77
CA SER A 431 8.53 5.71 -25.60
C SER A 431 8.95 5.93 -24.14
N TRP A 432 8.02 5.75 -23.18
CA TRP A 432 8.29 6.03 -21.77
C TRP A 432 9.41 5.16 -21.18
N PHE A 433 9.47 3.87 -21.54
CA PHE A 433 10.54 2.98 -21.09
C PHE A 433 11.89 3.24 -21.79
N ARG A 434 11.93 3.96 -22.92
CA ARG A 434 13.17 4.49 -23.51
C ARG A 434 13.62 5.74 -22.78
N GLU A 435 12.74 6.73 -22.63
CA GLU A 435 12.99 7.96 -21.86
C GLU A 435 13.54 7.64 -20.47
N LEU A 436 12.92 6.69 -19.75
CA LEU A 436 13.34 6.24 -18.41
C LEU A 436 14.80 5.77 -18.35
N VAL A 437 15.30 5.20 -19.45
CA VAL A 437 16.62 4.58 -19.62
C VAL A 437 17.64 5.55 -20.20
N GLU A 438 17.22 6.44 -21.12
CA GLU A 438 18.03 7.52 -21.68
C GLU A 438 18.34 8.61 -20.64
N ASP A 439 17.42 8.85 -19.69
CA ASP A 439 17.60 9.71 -18.51
C ASP A 439 18.70 9.21 -17.53
N LEU A 440 19.27 8.01 -17.72
CA LEU A 440 20.18 7.43 -16.74
C LEU A 440 21.49 8.23 -16.64
N PRO A 441 22.02 8.47 -15.41
CA PRO A 441 23.31 9.12 -15.25
C PRO A 441 24.42 8.34 -15.97
N GLN A 442 25.31 9.04 -16.68
CA GLN A 442 26.47 8.46 -17.38
C GLN A 442 27.39 7.62 -16.48
N SER A 443 27.29 7.75 -15.15
CA SER A 443 27.99 6.92 -14.17
C SER A 443 27.39 5.52 -13.96
N ASN A 444 26.17 5.25 -14.46
CA ASN A 444 25.51 3.94 -14.37
C ASN A 444 24.48 3.71 -15.53
N PRO A 445 24.91 3.73 -16.81
CA PRO A 445 24.01 3.64 -17.96
C PRO A 445 23.32 2.26 -18.10
N THR A 446 23.83 1.24 -17.41
CA THR A 446 23.25 -0.12 -17.38
C THR A 446 22.48 -0.40 -16.07
N GLN A 447 21.98 0.64 -15.38
CA GLN A 447 21.15 0.48 -14.18
C GLN A 447 19.80 -0.21 -14.49
N ILE A 448 19.20 0.15 -15.63
CA ILE A 448 17.91 -0.37 -16.09
C ILE A 448 18.17 -1.05 -17.44
N ARG A 449 17.66 -2.26 -17.60
CA ARG A 449 17.65 -2.99 -18.88
C ARG A 449 16.21 -3.32 -19.24
N CYS A 450 15.79 -3.01 -20.46
CA CYS A 450 14.42 -3.22 -20.93
C CYS A 450 14.41 -4.20 -22.09
N LEU A 451 13.62 -5.27 -21.96
CA LEU A 451 13.34 -6.25 -22.99
C LEU A 451 11.87 -6.12 -23.41
N PHE A 452 11.68 -5.68 -24.64
CA PHE A 452 10.38 -5.76 -25.31
C PHE A 452 10.30 -7.07 -26.09
N VAL A 453 9.11 -7.67 -26.10
CA VAL A 453 8.79 -8.82 -26.95
C VAL A 453 7.54 -8.50 -27.77
N SER A 454 7.58 -8.81 -29.06
CA SER A 454 6.40 -8.81 -29.91
C SER A 454 6.55 -9.78 -31.08
N GLN A 455 5.51 -9.93 -31.89
CA GLN A 455 5.67 -10.35 -33.29
C GLN A 455 6.28 -9.21 -34.14
N GLU A 456 6.92 -9.56 -35.27
CA GLU A 456 7.50 -8.59 -36.20
C GLU A 456 6.51 -8.14 -37.30
N ASP A 457 5.45 -7.45 -36.85
CA ASP A 457 4.49 -6.77 -37.73
C ASP A 457 5.12 -5.53 -38.44
N GLY A 458 4.42 -4.97 -39.43
CA GLY A 458 4.89 -3.80 -40.22
C GLY A 458 4.86 -2.45 -39.50
N VAL A 459 4.39 -2.43 -38.25
CA VAL A 459 4.28 -1.27 -37.35
C VAL A 459 5.31 -1.38 -36.22
N ALA A 460 5.52 -2.57 -35.63
CA ALA A 460 6.56 -2.85 -34.65
C ALA A 460 7.97 -2.56 -35.20
N ARG A 461 8.22 -2.80 -36.50
CA ARG A 461 9.45 -2.37 -37.19
C ARG A 461 9.67 -0.84 -37.22
N LYS A 462 8.60 -0.05 -37.09
CA LYS A 462 8.66 1.42 -36.98
C LYS A 462 8.82 1.82 -35.52
N ASP A 463 7.98 1.27 -34.66
CA ASP A 463 7.94 1.56 -33.23
C ASP A 463 9.30 1.24 -32.58
N PHE A 464 9.92 0.10 -32.91
CA PHE A 464 11.24 -0.34 -32.43
C PHE A 464 12.41 -0.03 -33.40
N ALA A 465 12.24 0.95 -34.30
CA ALA A 465 13.34 1.39 -35.15
C ALA A 465 14.55 1.87 -34.31
N GLY A 466 15.76 1.42 -34.66
CA GLY A 466 17.00 1.73 -33.93
C GLY A 466 17.27 0.89 -32.67
N VAL A 467 16.31 0.09 -32.19
CA VAL A 467 16.48 -0.80 -31.03
C VAL A 467 17.29 -2.05 -31.43
N SER A 468 18.11 -2.58 -30.52
CA SER A 468 18.83 -3.85 -30.76
C SER A 468 17.86 -5.01 -30.89
N VAL A 469 17.96 -5.80 -31.96
CA VAL A 469 17.03 -6.91 -32.24
C VAL A 469 17.69 -8.28 -32.17
N ILE A 470 17.00 -9.21 -31.53
CA ILE A 470 17.15 -10.66 -31.66
C ILE A 470 15.87 -11.20 -32.31
N LYS A 471 16.01 -12.09 -33.30
CA LYS A 471 14.87 -12.74 -33.96
C LYS A 471 14.89 -14.23 -33.64
N ILE A 472 13.80 -14.76 -33.10
CA ILE A 472 13.62 -16.21 -32.98
C ILE A 472 13.46 -16.79 -34.38
N ARG A 473 14.16 -17.89 -34.64
CA ARG A 473 14.09 -18.66 -35.89
C ARG A 473 13.53 -20.05 -35.61
N SER A 474 13.07 -20.74 -36.66
CA SER A 474 12.52 -22.10 -36.53
C SER A 474 13.50 -23.11 -35.93
N GLN A 475 14.80 -22.98 -36.22
CA GLN A 475 15.82 -23.85 -35.62
C GLN A 475 16.05 -23.62 -34.12
N ASP A 476 15.74 -22.43 -33.58
CA ASP A 476 16.12 -22.06 -32.22
C ASP A 476 15.27 -22.84 -31.20
N ASN A 477 13.96 -22.96 -31.48
CA ASN A 477 13.01 -23.74 -30.67
C ASN A 477 13.03 -25.25 -30.96
N LEU A 478 13.82 -25.74 -31.93
CA LEU A 478 13.72 -27.12 -32.43
C LEU A 478 13.90 -28.15 -31.30
N ARG A 479 14.94 -27.97 -30.49
CA ARG A 479 15.26 -28.86 -29.35
C ARG A 479 14.17 -28.89 -28.28
N ASP A 480 13.50 -27.77 -28.06
CA ASP A 480 12.39 -27.66 -27.10
C ASP A 480 11.17 -28.43 -27.61
N ILE A 481 10.92 -28.38 -28.92
CA ILE A 481 9.87 -29.15 -29.59
C ILE A 481 10.22 -30.65 -29.64
N GLU A 482 11.48 -31.03 -29.82
CA GLU A 482 11.95 -32.42 -29.72
C GLU A 482 11.66 -33.00 -28.32
N GLN A 483 12.06 -32.29 -27.25
CA GLN A 483 11.80 -32.71 -25.86
C GLN A 483 10.29 -32.82 -25.58
N TYR A 484 9.52 -31.83 -26.02
CA TYR A 484 8.06 -31.81 -25.88
C TYR A 484 7.40 -33.00 -26.59
N SER A 485 7.73 -33.21 -27.86
CA SER A 485 7.15 -34.25 -28.72
C SER A 485 7.53 -35.65 -28.24
N ALA A 486 8.76 -35.84 -27.75
CA ALA A 486 9.21 -37.11 -27.18
C ALA A 486 8.42 -37.50 -25.92
N LYS A 487 8.09 -36.55 -25.05
CA LYS A 487 7.23 -36.81 -23.88
C LYS A 487 5.81 -37.18 -24.31
N TRP A 488 5.19 -36.38 -25.17
CA TRP A 488 3.82 -36.65 -25.65
C TRP A 488 3.71 -37.95 -26.43
N ALA A 489 4.75 -38.35 -27.19
CA ALA A 489 4.78 -39.65 -27.84
C ALA A 489 4.80 -40.83 -26.86
N ILE A 490 5.36 -40.68 -25.64
CA ILE A 490 5.29 -41.69 -24.59
C ILE A 490 3.86 -41.76 -24.02
N ASP A 491 3.20 -40.62 -23.79
CA ASP A 491 1.82 -40.60 -23.31
C ASP A 491 0.83 -41.18 -24.34
N ILE A 492 1.03 -40.90 -25.63
CA ILE A 492 0.30 -41.53 -26.75
C ILE A 492 0.61 -43.03 -26.81
N GLN A 493 1.88 -43.43 -26.80
CA GLN A 493 2.29 -44.85 -26.80
C GLN A 493 1.60 -45.62 -25.66
N LYS A 494 1.56 -45.03 -24.46
CA LYS A 494 0.96 -45.63 -23.27
C LYS A 494 -0.57 -45.73 -23.34
N LYS A 495 -1.25 -44.76 -23.97
CA LYS A 495 -2.71 -44.82 -24.16
C LYS A 495 -3.10 -45.91 -25.16
N PHE A 496 -2.34 -46.07 -26.25
CA PHE A 496 -2.69 -46.91 -27.40
C PHE A 496 -1.84 -48.20 -27.51
N GLU A 497 -1.10 -48.55 -26.45
CA GLU A 497 -0.26 -49.76 -26.32
C GLU A 497 0.73 -49.99 -27.50
N LEU A 498 1.30 -48.92 -28.03
CA LEU A 498 2.10 -48.94 -29.26
C LEU A 498 3.56 -49.43 -29.05
N PRO A 499 4.19 -50.03 -30.09
CA PRO A 499 5.61 -50.37 -30.05
C PRO A 499 6.52 -49.12 -30.08
N ASP A 500 7.74 -49.24 -29.54
CA ASP A 500 8.70 -48.13 -29.43
C ASP A 500 9.07 -47.48 -30.78
N THR A 501 8.99 -48.25 -31.87
CA THR A 501 9.20 -47.74 -33.24
C THR A 501 8.11 -46.77 -33.69
N LYS A 502 6.85 -46.99 -33.29
CA LYS A 502 5.74 -46.06 -33.53
C LYS A 502 5.87 -44.81 -32.65
N ARG A 503 6.25 -44.96 -31.38
CA ARG A 503 6.58 -43.85 -30.46
C ARG A 503 7.61 -42.89 -31.07
N GLU A 504 8.74 -43.42 -31.56
CA GLU A 504 9.80 -42.61 -32.17
C GLU A 504 9.36 -41.95 -33.49
N SER A 505 8.59 -42.67 -34.31
CA SER A 505 8.00 -42.11 -35.54
C SER A 505 7.03 -40.97 -35.24
N ILE A 506 6.16 -41.11 -34.22
CA ILE A 506 5.19 -40.09 -33.81
C ILE A 506 5.92 -38.84 -33.31
N ALA A 507 6.91 -39.00 -32.41
CA ALA A 507 7.72 -37.89 -31.91
C ALA A 507 8.37 -37.11 -33.06
N LYS A 508 8.97 -37.82 -34.04
CA LYS A 508 9.59 -37.19 -35.21
C LYS A 508 8.57 -36.49 -36.11
N LEU A 509 7.43 -37.11 -36.41
CA LEU A 509 6.39 -36.51 -37.26
C LEU A 509 5.88 -35.18 -36.67
N ILE A 510 5.68 -35.10 -35.35
CA ILE A 510 5.28 -33.87 -34.66
C ILE A 510 6.36 -32.78 -34.83
N VAL A 511 7.65 -33.11 -34.65
CA VAL A 511 8.78 -32.17 -34.83
C VAL A 511 8.87 -31.67 -36.29
N ASP A 512 8.89 -32.60 -37.25
CA ASP A 512 9.01 -32.32 -38.69
C ASP A 512 7.85 -31.45 -39.20
N ALA A 513 6.63 -31.67 -38.69
CA ALA A 513 5.44 -30.89 -39.06
C ALA A 513 5.30 -29.56 -38.32
N ALA A 514 5.79 -29.48 -37.08
CA ALA A 514 5.78 -28.23 -36.30
C ALA A 514 6.74 -27.18 -36.88
N GLY A 515 7.87 -27.59 -37.46
CA GLY A 515 8.77 -26.69 -38.20
C GLY A 515 9.30 -25.50 -37.38
N GLY A 516 9.45 -25.66 -36.06
CA GLY A 516 9.82 -24.59 -35.11
C GLY A 516 8.65 -23.87 -34.42
N MET A 517 7.40 -24.18 -34.78
CA MET A 517 6.18 -23.62 -34.18
C MET A 517 5.66 -24.49 -33.02
N PHE A 518 6.05 -24.15 -31.79
CA PHE A 518 5.66 -24.91 -30.59
C PHE A 518 4.14 -25.03 -30.39
N LEU A 519 3.36 -24.01 -30.78
CA LEU A 519 1.89 -24.06 -30.70
C LEU A 519 1.30 -25.11 -31.66
N LEU A 520 1.86 -25.28 -32.85
CA LEU A 520 1.46 -26.35 -33.76
C LEU A 520 1.80 -27.72 -33.17
N ALA A 521 3.00 -27.91 -32.62
CA ALA A 521 3.36 -29.13 -31.90
C ALA A 521 2.35 -29.46 -30.78
N LYS A 522 1.98 -28.48 -29.94
CA LYS A 522 0.95 -28.66 -28.89
C LYS A 522 -0.39 -29.12 -29.46
N LEU A 523 -0.90 -28.46 -30.51
CA LEU A 523 -2.18 -28.80 -31.11
C LEU A 523 -2.17 -30.21 -31.72
N ILE A 524 -1.07 -30.60 -32.38
CA ILE A 524 -0.90 -31.94 -32.96
C ILE A 524 -0.84 -33.01 -31.86
N SER A 525 0.07 -32.89 -30.90
CA SER A 525 0.20 -33.84 -29.79
C SER A 525 -1.10 -34.01 -29.03
N THR A 526 -1.82 -32.90 -28.79
CA THR A 526 -3.12 -32.93 -28.13
C THR A 526 -4.17 -33.63 -28.99
N ASN A 527 -4.23 -33.39 -30.30
CA ASN A 527 -5.18 -34.07 -31.18
C ASN A 527 -4.93 -35.58 -31.24
N LEU A 528 -3.67 -36.01 -31.41
CA LEU A 528 -3.30 -37.43 -31.46
C LEU A 528 -3.64 -38.17 -30.15
N LEU A 529 -3.38 -37.57 -28.98
CA LEU A 529 -3.73 -38.18 -27.69
C LEU A 529 -5.26 -38.34 -27.48
N HIS A 530 -6.08 -37.56 -28.19
CA HIS A 530 -7.55 -37.57 -28.06
C HIS A 530 -8.29 -38.47 -29.07
N GLN A 531 -7.61 -39.19 -29.98
CA GLN A 531 -8.28 -40.19 -30.83
C GLN A 531 -8.88 -41.33 -29.97
N LEU A 532 -9.90 -42.03 -30.45
CA LEU A 532 -10.60 -43.06 -29.67
C LEU A 532 -9.81 -44.36 -29.60
N ASP A 533 -9.23 -44.79 -30.72
CA ASP A 533 -8.52 -46.06 -30.86
C ASP A 533 -7.26 -45.94 -31.75
N VAL A 534 -6.65 -47.10 -32.07
CA VAL A 534 -5.43 -47.19 -32.88
C VAL A 534 -5.70 -46.92 -34.37
N GLU A 535 -6.88 -47.24 -34.89
CA GLU A 535 -7.22 -47.05 -36.31
C GLU A 535 -7.41 -45.57 -36.63
N GLU A 536 -8.14 -44.83 -35.79
CA GLU A 536 -8.23 -43.36 -35.88
C GLU A 536 -6.85 -42.69 -35.74
N LEU A 537 -6.00 -43.19 -34.83
CA LEU A 537 -4.66 -42.66 -34.64
C LEU A 537 -3.76 -42.88 -35.85
N GLU A 538 -3.77 -44.08 -36.46
CA GLU A 538 -2.97 -44.37 -37.65
C GLU A 538 -3.46 -43.61 -38.89
N TYR A 539 -4.78 -43.37 -39.00
CA TYR A 539 -5.40 -42.54 -40.03
C TYR A 539 -5.01 -41.05 -39.90
N GLU A 540 -4.99 -40.49 -38.69
CA GLU A 540 -4.48 -39.13 -38.46
C GLU A 540 -2.96 -39.00 -38.69
N LEU A 541 -2.21 -40.11 -38.63
CA LEU A 541 -0.76 -40.18 -38.92
C LEU A 541 -0.42 -40.32 -40.41
N GLU A 542 -1.39 -40.49 -41.32
CA GLU A 542 -1.12 -40.62 -42.76
C GLU A 542 -0.39 -39.38 -43.33
N PRO A 543 0.62 -39.51 -44.21
CA PRO A 543 1.38 -38.37 -44.73
C PRO A 543 0.55 -37.30 -45.47
N GLY A 544 -0.56 -37.70 -46.10
CA GLY A 544 -1.54 -36.79 -46.72
C GLY A 544 -2.54 -36.18 -45.73
N ARG A 545 -2.65 -36.75 -44.52
CA ARG A 545 -3.50 -36.28 -43.42
C ARG A 545 -2.71 -35.70 -42.26
N PHE A 546 -1.39 -35.65 -42.23
CA PHE A 546 -0.70 -35.02 -41.10
C PHE A 546 -0.67 -33.48 -41.22
N PRO A 547 -1.15 -32.71 -40.22
CA PRO A 547 -1.27 -31.25 -40.34
C PRO A 547 0.09 -30.56 -40.22
N ARG A 548 0.40 -29.66 -41.16
CA ARG A 548 1.66 -28.88 -41.19
C ARG A 548 1.44 -27.36 -41.01
N GLU A 549 0.22 -26.97 -40.67
CA GLU A 549 -0.17 -25.58 -40.43
C GLU A 549 -1.12 -25.47 -39.24
N ILE A 550 -1.02 -24.35 -38.51
CA ILE A 550 -1.86 -24.08 -37.34
C ILE A 550 -3.37 -24.12 -37.65
N ASN A 551 -3.78 -23.60 -38.81
CA ASN A 551 -5.18 -23.68 -39.26
C ASN A 551 -5.62 -25.13 -39.47
N ALA A 552 -4.78 -25.96 -40.12
CA ALA A 552 -5.09 -27.37 -40.37
C ALA A 552 -5.12 -28.23 -39.10
N ALA A 553 -4.42 -27.81 -38.03
CA ALA A 553 -4.52 -28.42 -36.71
C ALA A 553 -5.81 -28.00 -35.98
N TYR A 554 -6.14 -26.69 -35.95
CA TYR A 554 -7.40 -26.21 -35.38
C TYR A 554 -8.63 -26.81 -36.08
N SER A 555 -8.62 -26.93 -37.42
CA SER A 555 -9.73 -27.53 -38.16
C SER A 555 -10.04 -28.96 -37.74
N ARG A 556 -9.07 -29.77 -37.28
CA ARG A 556 -9.35 -31.13 -36.74
C ARG A 556 -10.02 -31.09 -35.40
N ILE A 557 -9.56 -30.21 -34.52
CA ILE A 557 -10.16 -30.05 -33.18
C ILE A 557 -11.62 -29.61 -33.35
N ILE A 558 -11.88 -28.71 -34.29
CA ILE A 558 -13.23 -28.26 -34.70
C ILE A 558 -14.05 -29.40 -35.30
N VAL A 559 -13.53 -30.14 -36.29
CA VAL A 559 -14.18 -31.32 -36.91
C VAL A 559 -14.50 -32.39 -35.86
N ARG A 560 -13.58 -32.69 -34.94
CA ARG A 560 -13.83 -33.66 -33.85
C ARG A 560 -14.96 -33.20 -32.93
N ILE A 561 -15.00 -31.91 -32.58
CA ILE A 561 -16.02 -31.30 -31.70
C ILE A 561 -17.39 -31.14 -32.38
N PHE A 562 -17.47 -31.11 -33.72
CA PHE A 562 -18.72 -30.83 -34.43
C PHE A 562 -19.22 -31.91 -35.40
N ASP A 563 -18.38 -32.87 -35.79
CA ASP A 563 -18.70 -33.86 -36.82
C ASP A 563 -18.56 -35.31 -36.30
N HIS A 564 -17.75 -35.56 -35.26
CA HIS A 564 -17.49 -36.90 -34.70
C HIS A 564 -18.15 -37.20 -33.33
N VAL A 565 -18.78 -36.21 -32.69
CA VAL A 565 -19.52 -36.38 -31.41
C VAL A 565 -21.03 -36.34 -31.63
N THR A 566 -21.81 -36.79 -30.65
CA THR A 566 -23.28 -36.86 -30.77
C THR A 566 -23.90 -35.48 -30.97
N GLU A 567 -25.05 -35.39 -31.64
CA GLU A 567 -25.75 -34.12 -31.91
C GLU A 567 -25.98 -33.27 -30.64
N SER A 568 -26.22 -33.94 -29.50
CA SER A 568 -26.34 -33.32 -28.17
C SER A 568 -25.05 -32.65 -27.70
N GLU A 569 -23.91 -33.31 -27.87
CA GLU A 569 -22.58 -32.77 -27.53
C GLU A 569 -22.20 -31.63 -28.50
N GLN A 570 -22.42 -31.80 -29.80
CA GLN A 570 -22.24 -30.74 -30.79
C GLN A 570 -23.07 -29.50 -30.43
N HIS A 571 -24.34 -29.69 -30.05
CA HIS A 571 -25.23 -28.61 -29.63
C HIS A 571 -24.68 -27.90 -28.38
N GLY A 572 -24.30 -28.65 -27.35
CA GLY A 572 -23.68 -28.11 -26.13
C GLY A 572 -22.42 -27.28 -26.41
N SER A 573 -21.55 -27.75 -27.31
CA SER A 573 -20.33 -27.04 -27.69
C SER A 573 -20.59 -25.82 -28.58
N ARG A 574 -21.58 -25.88 -29.49
CA ARG A 574 -22.05 -24.72 -30.27
C ARG A 574 -22.63 -23.64 -29.35
N MET A 575 -23.45 -24.01 -28.36
CA MET A 575 -23.97 -23.07 -27.34
C MET A 575 -22.83 -22.41 -26.55
N LEU A 576 -21.91 -23.21 -26.00
CA LEU A 576 -20.83 -22.71 -25.15
C LEU A 576 -19.91 -21.75 -25.91
N LEU A 577 -19.49 -22.11 -27.13
CA LEU A 577 -18.62 -21.24 -27.95
C LEU A 577 -19.37 -20.00 -28.45
N SER A 578 -20.66 -20.10 -28.79
CA SER A 578 -21.51 -18.95 -29.11
C SER A 578 -21.53 -17.92 -27.99
N TRP A 579 -21.78 -18.37 -26.75
CA TRP A 579 -21.78 -17.47 -25.59
C TRP A 579 -20.39 -16.88 -25.31
N LEU A 580 -19.32 -17.67 -25.35
CA LEU A 580 -17.96 -17.19 -25.10
C LEU A 580 -17.46 -16.20 -26.15
N VAL A 581 -17.91 -16.30 -27.41
CA VAL A 581 -17.60 -15.33 -28.47
C VAL A 581 -18.35 -14.00 -28.29
N CYS A 582 -19.60 -14.05 -27.83
CA CYS A 582 -20.49 -12.87 -27.78
C CYS A 582 -20.49 -12.15 -26.41
N ALA A 583 -20.01 -12.81 -25.35
CA ALA A 583 -20.11 -12.30 -23.98
C ALA A 583 -19.36 -10.97 -23.77
N LYS A 584 -20.01 -10.02 -23.07
CA LYS A 584 -19.47 -8.66 -22.86
C LYS A 584 -18.38 -8.57 -21.78
N ARG A 585 -18.07 -9.70 -21.15
CA ARG A 585 -16.92 -10.01 -20.28
C ARG A 585 -16.73 -11.52 -20.28
N SER A 586 -15.54 -12.00 -19.89
CA SER A 586 -15.34 -13.41 -19.59
C SER A 586 -16.37 -13.89 -18.55
N MET A 587 -17.01 -15.04 -18.81
CA MET A 587 -18.02 -15.63 -17.94
C MET A 587 -17.40 -16.68 -17.02
N LYS A 588 -17.95 -16.82 -15.81
CA LYS A 588 -17.58 -17.89 -14.88
C LYS A 588 -18.39 -19.14 -15.16
N TRP A 589 -17.80 -20.31 -14.90
CA TRP A 589 -18.42 -21.60 -15.16
C TRP A 589 -19.76 -21.78 -14.44
N HIS A 590 -19.92 -21.24 -13.22
CA HIS A 590 -21.21 -21.27 -12.52
C HIS A 590 -22.29 -20.38 -13.19
N GLU A 591 -21.90 -19.28 -13.85
CA GLU A 591 -22.81 -18.42 -14.61
C GLU A 591 -23.24 -19.12 -15.91
N ILE A 592 -22.29 -19.75 -16.62
CA ILE A 592 -22.54 -20.56 -17.82
C ILE A 592 -23.48 -21.73 -17.51
N GLN A 593 -23.25 -22.42 -16.38
CA GLN A 593 -24.13 -23.47 -15.87
C GLN A 593 -25.50 -22.92 -15.49
N GLY A 594 -25.57 -21.68 -14.98
CA GLY A 594 -26.81 -20.93 -14.77
C GLY A 594 -27.60 -20.74 -16.07
N VAL A 595 -26.98 -20.15 -17.10
CA VAL A 595 -27.61 -19.94 -18.42
C VAL A 595 -28.07 -21.27 -19.02
N LYS A 596 -27.23 -22.31 -19.00
CA LYS A 596 -27.59 -23.62 -19.55
C LYS A 596 -28.75 -24.30 -18.79
N SER A 597 -29.04 -23.85 -17.57
CA SER A 597 -30.13 -24.36 -16.73
C SER A 597 -31.43 -23.58 -16.87
N ILE A 598 -31.48 -22.50 -17.68
CA ILE A 598 -32.70 -21.75 -17.99
C ILE A 598 -33.66 -22.65 -18.79
N ASP A 599 -34.92 -22.67 -18.36
CA ASP A 599 -36.05 -23.32 -19.01
C ASP A 599 -37.08 -22.25 -19.38
N LEU A 600 -37.24 -22.03 -20.68
CA LEU A 600 -38.17 -21.03 -21.22
C LEU A 600 -39.63 -21.53 -21.23
N GLU A 601 -39.85 -22.85 -21.29
CA GLU A 601 -41.20 -23.45 -21.32
C GLU A 601 -41.86 -23.35 -19.94
N THR A 602 -41.08 -23.62 -18.87
CA THR A 602 -41.58 -23.50 -17.49
C THR A 602 -41.33 -22.13 -16.84
N LYS A 603 -40.76 -21.17 -17.61
CA LYS A 603 -40.26 -19.86 -17.12
C LYS A 603 -39.44 -19.99 -15.81
N SER A 604 -38.51 -20.95 -15.76
CA SER A 604 -37.79 -21.34 -14.53
C SER A 604 -36.31 -21.75 -14.76
N VAL A 605 -35.61 -22.20 -13.70
CA VAL A 605 -34.20 -22.63 -13.79
C VAL A 605 -34.01 -24.01 -13.12
N ASP A 606 -33.86 -25.06 -13.92
CA ASP A 606 -33.60 -26.43 -13.45
C ASP A 606 -32.10 -26.78 -13.51
N PHE A 607 -31.38 -26.34 -12.49
CA PHE A 607 -29.96 -26.65 -12.28
C PHE A 607 -29.70 -28.14 -11.96
N GLN A 608 -30.74 -28.96 -11.77
CA GLN A 608 -30.63 -30.40 -11.55
C GLN A 608 -30.68 -31.17 -12.88
N ARG A 609 -31.62 -30.86 -13.78
CA ARG A 609 -31.79 -31.57 -15.06
C ARG A 609 -30.96 -30.97 -16.20
N LEU A 610 -31.00 -29.65 -16.37
CA LEU A 610 -30.58 -29.01 -17.64
C LEU A 610 -29.10 -28.61 -17.70
N ARG A 611 -28.41 -28.52 -16.55
CA ARG A 611 -26.99 -28.13 -16.48
C ARG A 611 -26.05 -29.11 -17.19
N PHE A 612 -24.89 -28.65 -17.66
CA PHE A 612 -23.85 -29.53 -18.18
C PHE A 612 -23.31 -30.47 -17.09
N ARG A 613 -23.11 -31.75 -17.45
CA ARG A 613 -22.58 -32.79 -16.54
C ARG A 613 -21.09 -33.10 -16.72
N VAL A 614 -20.53 -32.58 -17.81
CA VAL A 614 -19.09 -32.52 -18.13
C VAL A 614 -18.57 -31.07 -17.93
N ASP A 615 -17.27 -30.83 -18.03
CA ASP A 615 -16.67 -29.48 -17.95
C ASP A 615 -16.53 -28.78 -19.32
N SER A 616 -15.97 -27.56 -19.36
CA SER A 616 -15.83 -26.82 -20.62
C SER A 616 -14.74 -27.38 -21.55
N LYS A 617 -13.70 -28.05 -21.03
CA LYS A 617 -12.67 -28.73 -21.83
C LYS A 617 -13.15 -30.08 -22.36
N ASP A 618 -14.02 -30.78 -21.63
CA ASP A 618 -14.71 -31.95 -22.18
C ASP A 618 -15.52 -31.57 -23.43
N LEU A 619 -16.27 -30.45 -23.38
CA LEU A 619 -17.08 -29.94 -24.49
C LEU A 619 -16.24 -29.35 -25.64
N CYS A 620 -15.30 -28.48 -25.34
CA CYS A 620 -14.64 -27.61 -26.32
C CYS A 620 -13.13 -27.89 -26.48
N GLY A 621 -12.60 -28.92 -25.84
CA GLY A 621 -11.20 -29.33 -25.94
C GLY A 621 -10.22 -28.16 -25.68
N SER A 622 -9.21 -28.06 -26.53
CA SER A 622 -8.19 -26.99 -26.49
C SER A 622 -8.62 -25.66 -27.08
N LEU A 623 -9.91 -25.47 -27.42
CA LEU A 623 -10.44 -24.16 -27.84
C LEU A 623 -10.67 -23.24 -26.62
N VAL A 624 -10.80 -23.81 -25.41
CA VAL A 624 -11.06 -23.08 -24.16
C VAL A 624 -10.02 -23.39 -23.07
N GLU A 625 -9.79 -22.42 -22.20
CA GLU A 625 -9.04 -22.56 -20.96
C GLU A 625 -9.86 -22.07 -19.76
N ILE A 626 -9.54 -22.58 -18.57
CA ILE A 626 -10.24 -22.25 -17.31
C ILE A 626 -9.26 -21.61 -16.35
N ARG A 627 -9.55 -20.36 -15.92
CA ARG A 627 -8.76 -19.66 -14.89
C ARG A 627 -9.04 -20.23 -13.51
N SER A 628 -8.09 -20.05 -12.59
CA SER A 628 -8.18 -20.50 -11.19
C SER A 628 -9.33 -19.89 -10.37
N ASP A 629 -10.03 -18.88 -10.90
CA ASP A 629 -11.21 -18.25 -10.28
C ASP A 629 -12.54 -18.68 -10.94
N GLY A 630 -12.49 -19.74 -11.76
CA GLY A 630 -13.64 -20.33 -12.45
C GLY A 630 -14.05 -19.63 -13.75
N THR A 631 -13.30 -18.62 -14.21
CA THR A 631 -13.55 -17.92 -15.47
C THR A 631 -13.15 -18.79 -16.67
N VAL A 632 -14.01 -18.92 -17.68
CA VAL A 632 -13.76 -19.69 -18.91
C VAL A 632 -13.48 -18.72 -20.07
N GLU A 633 -12.45 -18.99 -20.86
CA GLU A 633 -11.98 -18.10 -21.94
C GLU A 633 -11.56 -18.89 -23.19
N LEU A 634 -11.62 -18.23 -24.35
CA LEU A 634 -11.15 -18.79 -25.63
C LEU A 634 -9.63 -18.68 -25.74
N VAL A 635 -8.97 -19.73 -26.22
CA VAL A 635 -7.49 -19.79 -26.33
C VAL A 635 -6.95 -18.91 -27.46
N HIS A 636 -7.74 -18.70 -28.51
CA HIS A 636 -7.38 -17.85 -29.65
C HIS A 636 -8.66 -17.37 -30.36
N LEU A 637 -8.98 -16.06 -30.28
CA LEU A 637 -10.26 -15.52 -30.76
C LEU A 637 -10.54 -15.75 -32.26
N THR A 638 -9.48 -15.87 -33.08
CA THR A 638 -9.57 -15.98 -34.55
C THR A 638 -9.39 -17.39 -35.11
N ALA A 639 -9.67 -18.44 -34.32
CA ALA A 639 -9.64 -19.84 -34.78
C ALA A 639 -10.82 -20.23 -35.73
N LYS A 640 -11.20 -19.33 -36.66
CA LYS A 640 -12.20 -19.52 -37.74
C LYS A 640 -13.50 -20.23 -37.35
N LEU A 641 -14.03 -19.93 -36.16
CA LEU A 641 -15.32 -20.44 -35.69
C LEU A 641 -16.52 -19.94 -36.52
N GLU A 642 -16.35 -18.95 -37.40
CA GLU A 642 -17.37 -18.35 -38.27
C GLU A 642 -18.25 -19.36 -39.04
N LYS A 643 -17.73 -20.56 -39.34
CA LYS A 643 -18.49 -21.64 -40.00
C LYS A 643 -19.44 -22.42 -39.08
N HIS A 644 -19.24 -22.34 -37.76
CA HIS A 644 -19.94 -23.16 -36.75
C HIS A 644 -20.59 -22.32 -35.63
N VAL A 645 -20.18 -21.05 -35.50
CA VAL A 645 -20.69 -20.04 -34.57
C VAL A 645 -20.97 -18.78 -35.37
N ASN A 646 -22.24 -18.34 -35.41
CA ASN A 646 -22.66 -17.07 -35.98
C ASN A 646 -22.75 -16.02 -34.85
N PRO A 647 -21.88 -14.99 -34.80
CA PRO A 647 -21.91 -14.00 -33.72
C PRO A 647 -23.20 -13.19 -33.64
N ALA A 648 -23.81 -12.80 -34.77
CA ALA A 648 -25.06 -12.05 -34.77
C ALA A 648 -26.20 -12.85 -34.11
N ARG A 649 -26.28 -14.15 -34.40
CA ARG A 649 -27.23 -15.07 -33.77
C ARG A 649 -26.89 -15.32 -32.29
N GLY A 650 -25.62 -15.37 -31.92
CA GLY A 650 -25.17 -15.51 -30.53
C GLY A 650 -25.48 -14.28 -29.66
N GLU A 651 -25.34 -13.08 -30.23
CA GLU A 651 -25.75 -11.82 -29.62
C GLU A 651 -27.27 -11.77 -29.40
N LEU A 652 -28.05 -12.16 -30.42
CA LEU A 652 -29.51 -12.24 -30.30
C LEU A 652 -29.95 -13.29 -29.26
N GLN A 653 -29.29 -14.45 -29.25
CA GLN A 653 -29.55 -15.50 -28.27
C GLN A 653 -29.25 -15.02 -26.84
N LEU A 654 -28.13 -14.33 -26.62
CA LEU A 654 -27.82 -13.75 -25.31
C LEU A 654 -28.76 -12.60 -24.94
N ALA A 655 -29.17 -11.75 -25.89
CA ALA A 655 -30.19 -10.72 -25.64
C ALA A 655 -31.51 -11.35 -25.17
N SER A 656 -32.04 -12.31 -25.94
CA SER A 656 -33.28 -13.03 -25.64
C SER A 656 -33.18 -13.79 -24.31
N LEU A 657 -32.07 -14.49 -24.04
CA LEU A 657 -31.84 -15.17 -22.76
C LEU A 657 -31.73 -14.19 -21.57
N CYS A 658 -31.13 -13.02 -21.75
CA CYS A 658 -31.06 -12.02 -20.68
C CYS A 658 -32.44 -11.42 -20.35
N VAL A 659 -33.27 -11.13 -21.36
CA VAL A 659 -34.60 -10.54 -21.15
C VAL A 659 -35.60 -11.60 -20.65
N ASN A 660 -35.77 -12.73 -21.36
CA ASN A 660 -36.69 -13.80 -20.94
C ASN A 660 -36.46 -14.25 -19.49
N TYR A 661 -35.19 -14.37 -19.09
CA TYR A 661 -34.82 -14.78 -17.74
C TYR A 661 -35.27 -13.78 -16.67
N LEU A 662 -35.22 -12.46 -16.95
CA LEU A 662 -35.69 -11.45 -16.02
C LEU A 662 -37.23 -11.44 -15.91
N ASN A 663 -37.92 -11.75 -17.01
CA ASN A 663 -39.39 -11.93 -17.05
C ASN A 663 -39.89 -13.15 -16.24
N PHE A 664 -39.01 -13.95 -15.63
CA PHE A 664 -39.41 -15.13 -14.87
C PHE A 664 -40.07 -14.74 -13.54
N PRO A 665 -41.14 -15.45 -13.10
CA PRO A 665 -41.83 -15.17 -11.83
C PRO A 665 -40.94 -15.16 -10.58
N ILE A 666 -39.74 -15.78 -10.65
CA ILE A 666 -38.72 -15.75 -9.60
C ILE A 666 -38.22 -14.33 -9.25
N PHE A 667 -38.43 -13.35 -10.15
CA PHE A 667 -38.05 -11.96 -9.93
C PHE A 667 -39.16 -11.09 -9.31
N ASN A 668 -40.38 -11.61 -9.12
CA ASN A 668 -41.41 -10.89 -8.37
C ASN A 668 -40.98 -10.70 -6.89
N ASP A 669 -41.12 -9.48 -6.37
CA ASP A 669 -40.80 -9.16 -4.98
C ASP A 669 -41.88 -9.59 -3.97
N GLU A 670 -43.07 -9.97 -4.41
CA GLU A 670 -44.16 -10.53 -3.58
C GLU A 670 -43.89 -11.97 -3.09
N LEU A 671 -42.83 -12.64 -3.55
CA LEU A 671 -42.51 -14.03 -3.21
C LEU A 671 -42.25 -14.24 -1.71
N GLU A 672 -42.86 -15.29 -1.14
CA GLU A 672 -42.68 -15.66 0.27
C GLU A 672 -41.21 -15.93 0.60
N PRO A 673 -40.67 -15.45 1.75
CA PRO A 673 -39.25 -15.57 2.06
C PRO A 673 -38.71 -17.01 2.03
N LYS A 674 -39.55 -18.01 2.35
CA LYS A 674 -39.19 -19.44 2.26
C LYS A 674 -38.97 -19.89 0.82
N GLU A 675 -39.80 -19.43 -0.11
CA GLU A 675 -39.72 -19.77 -1.52
C GLU A 675 -38.50 -19.09 -2.16
N LYS A 676 -38.30 -17.79 -1.86
CA LYS A 676 -37.10 -17.03 -2.26
C LYS A 676 -35.81 -17.70 -1.74
N HIS A 677 -35.81 -18.24 -0.52
CA HIS A 677 -34.71 -19.07 -0.01
C HIS A 677 -34.50 -20.37 -0.79
N CYS A 678 -35.55 -21.13 -1.12
CA CYS A 678 -35.45 -22.36 -1.90
C CYS A 678 -34.89 -22.11 -3.32
N LEU A 679 -35.35 -21.04 -3.98
CA LEU A 679 -34.85 -20.58 -5.29
C LEU A 679 -33.36 -20.22 -5.22
N ILE A 680 -32.94 -19.46 -4.19
CA ILE A 680 -31.52 -19.16 -3.95
C ILE A 680 -30.73 -20.46 -3.80
N LEU A 681 -31.17 -21.37 -2.92
CA LEU A 681 -30.46 -22.62 -2.65
C LEU A 681 -30.37 -23.55 -3.86
N ASN A 682 -31.24 -23.42 -4.88
CA ASN A 682 -31.20 -24.24 -6.10
C ASN A 682 -30.45 -23.59 -7.28
N GLY A 683 -29.94 -22.37 -7.09
CA GLY A 683 -29.16 -21.67 -8.11
C GLY A 683 -29.97 -20.83 -9.10
N SER A 684 -31.26 -20.58 -8.84
CA SER A 684 -32.16 -19.92 -9.80
C SER A 684 -31.72 -18.49 -10.17
N TYR A 685 -30.94 -17.82 -9.32
CA TYR A 685 -30.43 -16.46 -9.56
C TYR A 685 -29.02 -16.42 -10.18
N ALA A 686 -28.46 -17.56 -10.61
CA ALA A 686 -27.03 -17.69 -10.99
C ALA A 686 -26.60 -16.84 -12.22
N PHE A 687 -27.55 -16.34 -13.02
CA PHE A 687 -27.28 -15.49 -14.19
C PHE A 687 -27.66 -14.00 -13.98
N MET A 688 -28.33 -13.67 -12.87
CA MET A 688 -28.87 -12.33 -12.55
C MET A 688 -27.82 -11.22 -12.69
N ASP A 689 -26.65 -11.43 -12.09
CA ASP A 689 -25.53 -10.48 -12.11
C ASP A 689 -24.99 -10.17 -13.52
N TYR A 690 -25.21 -11.08 -14.49
CA TYR A 690 -24.83 -10.87 -15.88
C TYR A 690 -26.00 -10.23 -16.67
N ALA A 691 -27.20 -10.80 -16.59
CA ALA A 691 -28.35 -10.39 -17.40
C ALA A 691 -28.66 -8.89 -17.26
N ILE A 692 -28.75 -8.39 -16.03
CA ILE A 692 -29.12 -7.01 -15.71
C ILE A 692 -28.07 -6.00 -16.19
N VAL A 693 -26.79 -6.40 -16.24
CA VAL A 693 -25.68 -5.54 -16.67
C VAL A 693 -25.55 -5.49 -18.20
N TYR A 694 -25.96 -6.54 -18.91
CA TYR A 694 -25.61 -6.73 -20.32
C TYR A 694 -26.78 -6.89 -21.30
N TRP A 695 -28.04 -7.00 -20.87
CA TRP A 695 -29.19 -7.15 -21.80
C TRP A 695 -29.19 -6.06 -22.89
N VAL A 696 -29.05 -4.78 -22.50
CA VAL A 696 -28.94 -3.63 -23.43
C VAL A 696 -27.78 -3.80 -24.40
N ARG A 697 -26.62 -4.26 -23.92
CA ARG A 697 -25.41 -4.39 -24.75
C ARG A 697 -25.45 -5.57 -25.71
N HIS A 698 -26.23 -6.60 -25.41
CA HIS A 698 -26.52 -7.70 -26.35
C HIS A 698 -27.59 -7.29 -27.36
N LEU A 699 -28.68 -6.67 -26.91
CA LEU A 699 -29.74 -6.13 -27.78
C LEU A 699 -29.18 -5.15 -28.81
N GLU A 700 -28.34 -4.20 -28.40
CA GLU A 700 -27.71 -3.26 -29.35
C GLU A 700 -26.70 -3.92 -30.30
N ALA A 701 -26.09 -5.05 -29.91
CA ALA A 701 -25.13 -5.77 -30.73
C ALA A 701 -25.80 -6.69 -31.76
N SER A 702 -26.92 -7.32 -31.41
CA SER A 702 -27.73 -8.08 -32.37
C SER A 702 -28.34 -7.14 -33.41
N LEU A 703 -28.99 -6.06 -32.98
CA LEU A 703 -29.61 -5.06 -33.87
C LEU A 703 -28.61 -4.41 -34.84
N ALA A 704 -27.35 -4.23 -34.44
CA ALA A 704 -26.29 -3.73 -35.32
C ALA A 704 -25.79 -4.76 -36.35
N SER A 705 -26.21 -6.03 -36.23
CA SER A 705 -25.71 -7.18 -36.99
C SER A 705 -26.79 -7.91 -37.81
N LEU A 706 -28.06 -7.51 -37.71
CA LEU A 706 -29.17 -8.10 -38.46
C LEU A 706 -29.25 -7.57 -39.90
N GLU A 707 -29.72 -8.41 -40.82
CA GLU A 707 -30.03 -8.01 -42.19
C GLU A 707 -31.35 -7.22 -42.25
N LYS A 708 -31.56 -6.50 -43.36
CA LYS A 708 -32.59 -5.44 -43.48
C LYS A 708 -34.04 -5.90 -43.41
N ASP A 709 -34.29 -7.20 -43.49
CA ASP A 709 -35.64 -7.77 -43.62
C ASP A 709 -36.32 -7.99 -42.25
N GLY A 710 -35.58 -7.83 -41.15
CA GLY A 710 -36.13 -7.54 -39.82
C GLY A 710 -36.92 -8.66 -39.13
N THR A 711 -36.92 -9.89 -39.65
CA THR A 711 -37.61 -11.06 -39.07
C THR A 711 -37.21 -11.30 -37.63
N ASP A 712 -35.92 -11.46 -37.39
CA ASP A 712 -35.33 -11.89 -36.11
C ASP A 712 -35.48 -10.84 -34.99
N ALA A 713 -35.85 -9.59 -35.33
CA ALA A 713 -36.20 -8.56 -34.36
C ALA A 713 -37.63 -8.73 -33.82
N ARG A 714 -38.55 -9.35 -34.58
CA ARG A 714 -39.91 -9.64 -34.12
C ARG A 714 -39.93 -10.73 -33.06
N ASP A 715 -39.06 -11.73 -33.20
CA ASP A 715 -38.92 -12.87 -32.27
C ASP A 715 -38.53 -12.48 -30.82
N ILE A 716 -38.02 -11.26 -30.61
CA ILE A 716 -37.73 -10.71 -29.27
C ILE A 716 -38.72 -9.61 -28.83
N SER A 717 -39.65 -9.19 -29.69
CA SER A 717 -40.59 -8.09 -29.40
C SER A 717 -41.57 -8.45 -28.28
N GLU A 718 -42.23 -9.60 -28.35
CA GLU A 718 -43.13 -10.11 -27.30
C GLU A 718 -42.41 -10.22 -25.94
N THR A 719 -41.15 -10.68 -25.94
CA THR A 719 -40.32 -10.75 -24.73
C THR A 719 -39.98 -9.35 -24.16
N LEU A 720 -39.77 -8.35 -25.03
CA LEU A 720 -39.51 -6.97 -24.61
C LEU A 720 -40.79 -6.27 -24.12
N GLU A 721 -41.96 -6.62 -24.63
CA GLU A 721 -43.25 -6.17 -24.12
C GLU A 721 -43.53 -6.76 -22.73
N ASP A 722 -43.43 -8.09 -22.56
CA ASP A 722 -43.46 -8.77 -21.24
C ASP A 722 -42.52 -8.06 -20.23
N PHE A 723 -41.27 -7.79 -20.64
CA PHE A 723 -40.25 -7.17 -19.79
C PHE A 723 -40.60 -5.73 -19.37
N ILE A 724 -41.13 -4.93 -20.28
CA ILE A 724 -41.48 -3.54 -20.01
C ILE A 724 -42.78 -3.45 -19.19
N GLU A 725 -43.76 -4.32 -19.40
CA GLU A 725 -44.95 -4.36 -18.54
C GLU A 725 -44.64 -4.88 -17.11
N LEU A 726 -43.67 -5.80 -16.97
CA LEU A 726 -43.25 -6.31 -15.65
C LEU A 726 -42.42 -5.31 -14.84
N HIS A 727 -41.46 -4.61 -15.48
CA HIS A 727 -40.39 -3.90 -14.76
C HIS A 727 -40.43 -2.36 -14.84
N TYR A 728 -41.28 -1.76 -15.68
CA TYR A 728 -41.26 -0.30 -15.92
C TYR A 728 -41.99 0.51 -14.83
N ILE A 729 -41.23 1.11 -13.92
CA ILE A 729 -41.75 1.85 -12.76
C ILE A 729 -42.14 3.33 -13.04
N ASN A 730 -42.20 3.71 -14.32
CA ASN A 730 -42.57 5.06 -14.80
C ASN A 730 -41.84 6.23 -14.10
N PRO A 731 -40.62 6.59 -14.53
CA PRO A 731 -39.78 7.57 -13.84
C PRO A 731 -40.40 8.98 -13.88
N ALA A 732 -40.43 9.65 -12.72
CA ALA A 732 -40.90 11.03 -12.59
C ALA A 732 -39.99 12.08 -13.30
N THR A 733 -38.91 11.64 -13.95
CA THR A 733 -38.05 12.45 -14.81
C THR A 733 -37.60 11.62 -16.00
N HIS A 734 -38.21 11.86 -17.16
CA HIS A 734 -37.85 11.21 -18.43
C HIS A 734 -36.61 11.84 -19.07
N PHE A 735 -35.87 11.06 -19.85
CA PHE A 735 -34.71 11.51 -20.61
C PHE A 735 -35.07 11.97 -22.04
N PRO A 736 -34.40 12.99 -22.57
CA PRO A 736 -34.52 13.35 -23.98
C PRO A 736 -33.92 12.25 -24.87
N VAL A 737 -34.73 11.74 -25.80
CA VAL A 737 -34.30 10.70 -26.74
C VAL A 737 -33.47 11.36 -27.85
N SER A 738 -32.25 10.88 -28.05
CA SER A 738 -31.41 11.33 -29.16
C SER A 738 -31.77 10.62 -30.47
N GLN A 739 -31.55 11.28 -31.61
CA GLN A 739 -31.75 10.67 -32.94
C GLN A 739 -30.98 9.35 -33.10
N GLY A 740 -29.79 9.24 -32.51
CA GLY A 740 -28.98 8.02 -32.51
C GLY A 740 -29.51 6.88 -31.63
N ASN A 741 -30.44 7.16 -30.69
CA ASN A 741 -31.14 6.13 -29.92
C ASN A 741 -32.40 5.67 -30.67
N ALA A 742 -33.21 6.61 -31.14
CA ALA A 742 -34.39 6.30 -31.96
C ALA A 742 -34.02 5.47 -33.19
N ALA A 743 -32.93 5.84 -33.89
CA ALA A 743 -32.42 5.08 -35.04
C ALA A 743 -31.94 3.65 -34.71
N ARG A 744 -31.55 3.34 -33.46
CA ARG A 744 -31.11 2.00 -33.04
C ARG A 744 -32.27 1.08 -32.66
N LEU A 745 -33.33 1.63 -32.07
CA LEU A 745 -34.50 0.87 -31.62
C LEU A 745 -35.64 0.87 -32.65
N ARG A 746 -35.37 1.36 -33.86
CA ARG A 746 -36.36 1.62 -34.90
C ARG A 746 -37.17 0.39 -35.34
N CYS A 747 -36.58 -0.79 -35.30
CA CYS A 747 -37.29 -2.06 -35.58
C CYS A 747 -38.45 -2.35 -34.60
N PHE A 748 -38.54 -1.61 -33.51
CA PHE A 748 -39.61 -1.68 -32.52
C PHE A 748 -40.56 -0.47 -32.60
N GLU A 749 -40.52 0.35 -33.66
CA GLU A 749 -41.35 1.57 -33.78
C GLU A 749 -42.87 1.30 -33.82
N ASP A 750 -43.25 0.04 -34.07
CA ASP A 750 -44.63 -0.46 -34.05
C ASP A 750 -45.11 -1.01 -32.67
N LEU A 751 -44.28 -1.04 -31.62
CA LEU A 751 -44.65 -1.62 -30.31
C LEU A 751 -45.35 -0.60 -29.40
N ASP A 752 -46.43 -1.01 -28.71
CA ASP A 752 -47.12 -0.18 -27.70
C ASP A 752 -46.23 0.17 -26.49
N CYS A 753 -45.10 -0.53 -26.32
CA CYS A 753 -44.10 -0.26 -25.31
C CYS A 753 -42.96 0.69 -25.77
N HIS A 754 -42.94 1.15 -27.02
CA HIS A 754 -41.74 1.74 -27.65
C HIS A 754 -41.09 2.88 -26.85
N ASP A 755 -41.86 3.90 -26.45
CA ASP A 755 -41.32 5.03 -25.67
C ASP A 755 -40.81 4.59 -24.29
N ARG A 756 -41.49 3.63 -23.65
CA ARG A 756 -41.06 3.05 -22.37
C ARG A 756 -39.75 2.26 -22.53
N LEU A 757 -39.62 1.48 -23.60
CA LEU A 757 -38.40 0.77 -23.98
C LEU A 757 -37.23 1.73 -24.25
N GLN A 758 -37.46 2.83 -24.96
CA GLN A 758 -36.45 3.88 -25.15
C GLN A 758 -35.98 4.48 -23.82
N GLN A 759 -36.92 4.82 -22.91
CA GLN A 759 -36.59 5.34 -21.58
C GLN A 759 -35.82 4.31 -20.73
N ALA A 760 -36.23 3.04 -20.76
CA ALA A 760 -35.54 1.94 -20.07
C ALA A 760 -34.08 1.79 -20.53
N VAL A 761 -33.84 1.72 -21.85
CA VAL A 761 -32.50 1.63 -22.43
C VAL A 761 -31.62 2.83 -22.04
N ILE A 762 -32.16 4.06 -22.05
CA ILE A 762 -31.42 5.26 -21.65
C ILE A 762 -31.10 5.24 -20.14
N SER A 763 -32.07 4.90 -19.30
CA SER A 763 -31.92 4.77 -17.85
C SER A 763 -30.82 3.75 -17.50
N THR A 764 -30.89 2.53 -18.02
CA THR A 764 -29.90 1.48 -17.74
C THR A 764 -28.49 1.86 -18.22
N ARG A 765 -28.36 2.46 -19.41
CA ARG A 765 -27.06 3.00 -19.87
C ARG A 765 -26.51 4.07 -18.92
N LYS A 766 -27.36 4.94 -18.37
CA LYS A 766 -26.96 5.95 -17.39
C LYS A 766 -26.50 5.28 -16.08
N GLN A 767 -27.26 4.33 -15.54
CA GLN A 767 -26.88 3.57 -14.34
C GLN A 767 -25.52 2.84 -14.50
N LEU A 768 -25.24 2.30 -15.69
CA LEU A 768 -24.00 1.60 -16.02
C LEU A 768 -22.78 2.53 -16.17
N THR A 769 -22.98 3.83 -16.44
CA THR A 769 -21.90 4.79 -16.73
C THR A 769 -21.74 5.91 -15.70
N PHE A 770 -22.76 6.20 -14.90
CA PHE A 770 -22.80 7.37 -14.03
C PHE A 770 -21.88 7.26 -12.80
N TYR A 771 -21.23 8.38 -12.45
CA TYR A 771 -20.34 8.47 -11.29
C TYR A 771 -20.98 9.12 -10.05
N GLY A 772 -21.92 8.40 -9.44
CA GLY A 772 -22.58 8.79 -8.20
C GLY A 772 -23.76 7.87 -7.88
N GLU A 773 -24.61 8.29 -6.95
CA GLU A 773 -25.97 7.76 -6.82
C GLU A 773 -26.85 8.49 -7.85
N MET A 774 -27.49 7.74 -8.74
CA MET A 774 -28.45 8.28 -9.71
C MET A 774 -29.75 8.63 -8.99
N ASN A 775 -30.41 9.72 -9.38
CA ASN A 775 -31.66 10.13 -8.75
C ASN A 775 -32.73 9.05 -8.99
N LYS A 776 -33.39 8.54 -7.93
CA LYS A 776 -34.45 7.53 -8.06
C LYS A 776 -35.59 7.99 -8.98
N ALA A 777 -35.87 9.30 -9.07
CA ALA A 777 -36.87 9.84 -10.00
C ALA A 777 -36.52 9.65 -11.49
N GLU A 778 -35.27 9.35 -11.83
CA GLU A 778 -34.79 9.08 -13.20
C GLU A 778 -34.70 7.58 -13.53
N ILE A 779 -34.97 6.69 -12.58
CA ILE A 779 -34.80 5.24 -12.76
C ILE A 779 -36.06 4.66 -13.40
N ALA A 780 -35.92 4.10 -14.60
CA ALA A 780 -37.04 3.57 -15.38
C ALA A 780 -37.40 2.10 -15.08
N LEU A 781 -36.53 1.34 -14.40
CA LEU A 781 -36.70 -0.09 -14.12
C LEU A 781 -36.42 -0.43 -12.66
N ASP A 782 -37.23 -1.30 -12.07
CA ASP A 782 -37.12 -1.82 -10.68
C ASP A 782 -35.91 -2.73 -10.41
N LEU A 783 -35.28 -3.28 -11.44
CA LEU A 783 -34.26 -4.35 -11.38
C LEU A 783 -33.14 -4.15 -10.34
N VAL A 784 -32.81 -2.90 -9.97
CA VAL A 784 -31.82 -2.61 -8.92
C VAL A 784 -32.36 -2.97 -7.53
N ASP A 785 -33.60 -2.59 -7.21
CA ASP A 785 -34.23 -2.86 -5.93
C ASP A 785 -34.53 -4.38 -5.79
N ILE A 786 -34.96 -5.05 -6.87
CA ILE A 786 -35.10 -6.53 -6.96
C ILE A 786 -33.75 -7.24 -6.67
N VAL A 787 -32.65 -6.76 -7.25
CA VAL A 787 -31.30 -7.31 -7.01
C VAL A 787 -30.87 -7.14 -5.55
N GLU A 788 -31.16 -5.99 -4.93
CA GLU A 788 -30.87 -5.79 -3.51
C GLU A 788 -31.71 -6.70 -2.62
N SER A 789 -33.00 -6.88 -2.93
CA SER A 789 -33.92 -7.82 -2.27
C SER A 789 -33.41 -9.27 -2.32
N ILE A 790 -33.03 -9.77 -3.49
CA ILE A 790 -32.49 -11.14 -3.68
C ILE A 790 -31.15 -11.30 -2.98
N ARG A 791 -30.22 -10.35 -3.12
CA ARG A 791 -28.90 -10.41 -2.45
C ARG A 791 -29.03 -10.35 -0.93
N ALA A 792 -29.96 -9.56 -0.39
CA ALA A 792 -30.24 -9.50 1.05
C ALA A 792 -30.84 -10.81 1.59
N ALA A 793 -31.58 -11.58 0.77
CA ALA A 793 -31.99 -12.94 1.12
C ALA A 793 -30.81 -13.93 1.08
N LEU A 794 -29.94 -13.85 0.06
CA LEU A 794 -28.76 -14.70 -0.08
C LEU A 794 -27.75 -14.50 1.07
N GLU A 795 -27.49 -13.25 1.46
CA GLU A 795 -26.60 -12.94 2.58
C GLU A 795 -27.19 -13.33 3.94
N ARG A 796 -28.52 -13.26 4.13
CA ARG A 796 -29.18 -13.80 5.33
C ARG A 796 -29.01 -15.32 5.42
N LEU A 797 -29.11 -16.05 4.31
CA LEU A 797 -28.82 -17.49 4.29
C LEU A 797 -27.37 -17.79 4.69
N LEU A 798 -26.39 -17.03 4.19
CA LEU A 798 -24.97 -17.19 4.56
C LEU A 798 -24.68 -16.91 6.04
N LEU A 799 -25.26 -15.84 6.59
CA LEU A 799 -25.05 -15.45 7.99
C LEU A 799 -25.80 -16.37 8.97
N GLY A 800 -26.79 -17.13 8.50
CA GLY A 800 -27.53 -18.12 9.29
C GLY A 800 -26.87 -19.51 9.39
N ILE A 801 -25.78 -19.77 8.65
CA ILE A 801 -25.14 -21.10 8.63
C ILE A 801 -24.41 -21.36 9.96
N GLN A 802 -24.85 -22.37 10.70
CA GLN A 802 -24.05 -22.96 11.78
C GLN A 802 -23.06 -23.98 11.19
N ASN A 803 -21.84 -24.02 11.74
CA ASN A 803 -20.74 -24.83 11.21
C ASN A 803 -21.11 -26.32 11.10
N GLY A 804 -21.29 -26.81 9.88
CA GLY A 804 -21.53 -28.22 9.57
C GLY A 804 -22.44 -28.48 8.37
N ASP A 805 -23.29 -27.52 8.00
CA ASP A 805 -24.28 -27.73 6.92
C ASP A 805 -23.69 -27.48 5.52
N GLY A 806 -24.06 -28.35 4.56
CA GLY A 806 -23.54 -28.34 3.18
C GLY A 806 -24.01 -27.15 2.32
N VAL A 807 -24.85 -26.29 2.89
CA VAL A 807 -25.41 -25.08 2.27
C VAL A 807 -24.33 -24.17 1.67
N ALA A 808 -23.22 -23.92 2.40
CA ALA A 808 -22.17 -23.02 1.94
C ALA A 808 -21.54 -23.50 0.61
N ALA A 809 -21.20 -24.79 0.52
CA ALA A 809 -20.66 -25.39 -0.70
C ALA A 809 -21.69 -25.45 -1.83
N LYS A 810 -22.99 -25.59 -1.53
CA LYS A 810 -24.06 -25.49 -2.53
C LYS A 810 -24.15 -24.07 -3.10
N LEU A 811 -24.11 -23.04 -2.25
CA LEU A 811 -24.13 -21.64 -2.69
C LEU A 811 -22.88 -21.27 -3.51
N GLU A 812 -21.68 -21.64 -3.05
CA GLU A 812 -20.43 -21.42 -3.80
C GLU A 812 -20.46 -22.08 -5.19
N LYS A 813 -21.06 -23.28 -5.30
CA LYS A 813 -21.24 -23.99 -6.57
C LYS A 813 -22.17 -23.29 -7.57
N HIS A 814 -23.17 -22.55 -7.11
CA HIS A 814 -24.12 -21.84 -7.97
C HIS A 814 -23.71 -20.37 -8.25
N TYR A 815 -23.05 -19.70 -7.30
CA TYR A 815 -22.82 -18.24 -7.33
C TYR A 815 -21.34 -17.83 -7.21
N GLY A 816 -20.41 -18.79 -7.08
CA GLY A 816 -18.99 -18.55 -6.87
C GLY A 816 -18.61 -18.17 -5.43
N SER A 817 -17.32 -18.05 -5.16
CA SER A 817 -16.78 -17.81 -3.80
C SER A 817 -16.94 -16.37 -3.28
N ASN A 818 -17.10 -15.39 -4.18
CA ASN A 818 -17.27 -13.97 -3.85
C ASN A 818 -18.76 -13.58 -3.83
N LEU A 819 -19.48 -14.02 -2.79
CA LEU A 819 -20.93 -13.90 -2.70
C LEU A 819 -21.42 -12.48 -2.34
N PHE A 820 -20.64 -11.70 -1.57
CA PHE A 820 -21.04 -10.36 -1.12
C PHE A 820 -20.80 -9.34 -2.25
N LYS A 821 -21.85 -8.94 -2.97
CA LYS A 821 -21.75 -8.08 -4.18
C LYS A 821 -21.83 -6.58 -3.86
N CYS A 822 -21.34 -5.73 -4.76
CA CYS A 822 -21.65 -4.30 -4.72
C CYS A 822 -23.03 -4.04 -5.37
N PRO A 823 -23.95 -3.26 -4.78
CA PRO A 823 -25.24 -2.91 -5.39
C PRO A 823 -25.09 -2.04 -6.65
N ARG A 824 -24.07 -1.20 -6.71
CA ARG A 824 -23.89 -0.21 -7.78
C ARG A 824 -23.47 -0.86 -9.11
N LEU A 825 -24.37 -0.84 -10.09
CA LEU A 825 -24.18 -1.38 -11.45
C LEU A 825 -22.89 -0.91 -12.15
N SER A 826 -22.55 0.39 -12.06
CA SER A 826 -21.31 0.95 -12.64
C SER A 826 -20.02 0.54 -11.90
N CYS A 827 -20.08 -0.32 -10.88
CA CYS A 827 -18.90 -0.83 -10.18
C CYS A 827 -18.55 -2.26 -10.62
N LYS A 828 -17.27 -2.51 -10.95
CA LYS A 828 -16.80 -3.87 -11.31
C LYS A 828 -16.87 -4.91 -10.18
N PHE A 829 -17.24 -4.52 -8.96
CA PHE A 829 -17.56 -5.44 -7.86
C PHE A 829 -19.07 -5.80 -7.78
N PHE A 830 -19.90 -5.31 -8.70
CA PHE A 830 -21.28 -5.77 -8.86
C PHE A 830 -21.30 -7.25 -9.21
N THR A 831 -20.57 -7.67 -10.25
CA THR A 831 -20.43 -9.08 -10.65
C THR A 831 -19.38 -9.81 -9.80
N ASN A 832 -18.18 -9.23 -9.68
CA ASN A 832 -17.02 -9.92 -9.09
C ASN A 832 -17.09 -10.12 -7.58
N GLY A 833 -17.84 -9.27 -6.86
CA GLY A 833 -18.09 -9.36 -5.42
C GLY A 833 -16.86 -9.36 -4.51
N PHE A 834 -17.10 -9.77 -3.27
CA PHE A 834 -16.13 -9.93 -2.19
C PHE A 834 -16.39 -11.23 -1.42
N ALA A 835 -15.34 -11.80 -0.83
CA ALA A 835 -15.45 -13.01 0.01
C ALA A 835 -16.10 -12.77 1.39
N THR A 836 -16.23 -11.52 1.86
CA THR A 836 -16.86 -11.19 3.15
C THR A 836 -17.64 -9.88 3.13
N ALA A 837 -18.66 -9.76 3.98
CA ALA A 837 -19.51 -8.57 4.12
C ALA A 837 -18.71 -7.32 4.53
N GLU A 838 -17.70 -7.44 5.38
CA GLU A 838 -16.91 -6.30 5.86
C GLU A 838 -16.12 -5.66 4.73
N ARG A 839 -15.58 -6.47 3.80
CA ARG A 839 -14.86 -5.99 2.61
C ARG A 839 -15.79 -5.23 1.67
N ARG A 840 -17.02 -5.72 1.47
CA ARG A 840 -18.08 -5.01 0.74
C ARG A 840 -18.44 -3.68 1.43
N ASN A 841 -18.66 -3.70 2.74
CA ASN A 841 -19.05 -2.50 3.50
C ASN A 841 -17.95 -1.42 3.50
N GLN A 842 -16.68 -1.83 3.62
CA GLN A 842 -15.51 -0.95 3.47
C GLN A 842 -15.38 -0.38 2.04
N HIS A 843 -15.82 -1.12 1.02
CA HIS A 843 -15.91 -0.62 -0.35
C HIS A 843 -17.09 0.36 -0.55
N LEU A 844 -18.26 0.08 0.04
CA LEU A 844 -19.44 0.95 -0.01
C LEU A 844 -19.15 2.35 0.55
N GLY A 845 -18.44 2.43 1.68
CA GLY A 845 -17.98 3.70 2.26
C GLY A 845 -17.01 4.53 1.38
N LYS A 846 -16.62 4.04 0.18
CA LYS A 846 -15.88 4.83 -0.81
C LYS A 846 -16.77 5.45 -1.91
N HIS A 847 -18.03 5.00 -2.04
CA HIS A 847 -19.00 5.57 -2.98
C HIS A 847 -19.69 6.80 -2.38
N GLN A 848 -20.11 6.72 -1.12
CA GLN A 848 -20.70 7.84 -0.39
C GLN A 848 -19.59 8.72 0.20
N ARG A 849 -19.49 9.97 -0.25
CA ARG A 849 -18.57 11.00 0.26
C ARG A 849 -19.32 12.19 0.86
N PRO A 850 -20.05 12.01 1.98
CA PRO A 850 -20.98 13.02 2.48
C PRO A 850 -20.30 14.25 3.10
N PHE A 851 -19.05 14.14 3.55
CA PHE A 851 -18.35 15.20 4.28
C PHE A 851 -17.70 16.19 3.32
N ARG A 852 -18.29 17.37 3.12
CA ARG A 852 -17.87 18.38 2.13
C ARG A 852 -17.16 19.55 2.79
N CYS A 853 -16.16 20.12 2.11
CA CYS A 853 -15.55 21.38 2.55
C CYS A 853 -16.50 22.55 2.29
N ALA A 854 -16.78 23.37 3.32
CA ALA A 854 -17.69 24.51 3.23
C ALA A 854 -17.06 25.79 2.65
N ILE A 855 -15.80 25.75 2.23
CA ILE A 855 -15.06 26.92 1.71
C ILE A 855 -15.26 27.01 0.20
N GLU A 856 -15.79 28.12 -0.29
CA GLU A 856 -15.99 28.38 -1.72
C GLU A 856 -14.66 28.28 -2.49
N GLY A 857 -14.74 27.76 -3.72
CA GLY A 857 -13.57 27.47 -4.55
C GLY A 857 -12.73 26.26 -4.11
N CYS A 858 -12.98 25.66 -2.94
CA CYS A 858 -12.29 24.44 -2.55
C CYS A 858 -12.83 23.21 -3.29
N LEU A 859 -11.93 22.47 -3.96
CA LEU A 859 -12.26 21.25 -4.70
C LEU A 859 -12.99 20.22 -3.81
N SER A 860 -12.58 20.08 -2.55
CA SER A 860 -13.18 19.19 -1.55
C SER A 860 -14.63 19.53 -1.18
N GLY A 861 -15.12 20.73 -1.51
CA GLY A 861 -16.54 21.07 -1.41
C GLY A 861 -17.37 20.34 -2.47
N THR A 862 -16.86 20.29 -3.70
CA THR A 862 -17.50 19.62 -4.83
C THR A 862 -17.32 18.09 -4.81
N THR A 863 -16.16 17.58 -4.36
CA THR A 863 -15.87 16.13 -4.38
C THR A 863 -16.28 15.38 -3.11
N GLY A 864 -16.30 16.05 -1.96
CA GLY A 864 -16.51 15.43 -0.64
C GLY A 864 -15.40 14.45 -0.20
N MET A 865 -15.52 13.99 1.04
CA MET A 865 -14.64 13.05 1.75
C MET A 865 -15.48 11.95 2.45
N ALA A 866 -14.86 10.83 2.79
CA ALA A 866 -15.54 9.63 3.30
C ALA A 866 -15.77 9.65 4.82
N SER A 867 -15.06 10.50 5.58
CA SER A 867 -15.33 10.68 7.01
C SER A 867 -15.15 12.12 7.51
N GLU A 868 -15.85 12.48 8.58
CA GLU A 868 -15.67 13.75 9.30
C GLU A 868 -14.20 13.98 9.71
N LYS A 869 -13.47 12.91 10.06
CA LYS A 869 -12.04 12.99 10.39
C LYS A 869 -11.17 13.42 9.21
N GLU A 870 -11.56 13.08 7.98
CA GLU A 870 -10.89 13.55 6.77
C GLU A 870 -11.24 15.01 6.48
N LEU A 871 -12.50 15.43 6.67
CA LEU A 871 -12.90 16.83 6.59
C LEU A 871 -12.14 17.71 7.60
N GLN A 872 -12.07 17.30 8.87
CA GLN A 872 -11.29 17.99 9.89
C GLN A 872 -9.78 17.99 9.60
N LYS A 873 -9.23 16.90 9.03
CA LYS A 873 -7.84 16.85 8.58
C LYS A 873 -7.59 17.83 7.44
N HIS A 874 -8.46 17.85 6.43
CA HIS A 874 -8.39 18.76 5.28
C HIS A 874 -8.55 20.24 5.68
N MET A 875 -9.50 20.57 6.55
CA MET A 875 -9.65 21.93 7.11
C MET A 875 -8.40 22.40 7.86
N LYS A 876 -7.69 21.47 8.51
CA LYS A 876 -6.43 21.75 9.23
C LYS A 876 -5.22 21.85 8.31
N GLU A 877 -5.12 21.00 7.29
CA GLU A 877 -3.95 20.88 6.42
C GLU A 877 -4.01 21.77 5.17
N SER A 878 -5.19 21.99 4.61
CA SER A 878 -5.40 22.81 3.40
C SER A 878 -5.90 24.24 3.70
N HIS A 879 -6.54 24.46 4.85
CA HIS A 879 -7.19 25.74 5.19
C HIS A 879 -6.74 26.36 6.52
N GLY A 880 -5.73 25.78 7.18
CA GLY A 880 -5.04 26.43 8.31
C GLY A 880 -5.85 26.58 9.60
N GLY A 881 -7.00 25.91 9.74
CA GLY A 881 -7.80 25.93 10.97
C GLY A 881 -8.73 27.13 11.10
N TYR A 882 -9.67 27.27 10.15
CA TYR A 882 -10.82 28.16 10.30
C TYR A 882 -11.67 27.74 11.52
N GLN A 883 -12.14 28.71 12.32
CA GLN A 883 -13.03 28.43 13.46
C GLN A 883 -14.48 28.28 12.96
N SER A 884 -15.25 27.35 13.51
CA SER A 884 -16.67 27.21 13.16
C SER A 884 -17.46 28.41 13.69
N HIS A 885 -18.17 29.10 12.80
CA HIS A 885 -19.17 30.09 13.17
C HIS A 885 -20.46 29.37 13.56
N ASP A 886 -20.47 28.82 14.78
CA ASP A 886 -21.68 28.40 15.48
C ASP A 886 -22.10 29.49 16.49
N GLU A 887 -22.44 30.69 15.98
CA GLU A 887 -23.21 31.68 16.73
C GLU A 887 -24.61 31.76 16.10
N PHE A 888 -25.64 31.50 16.92
CA PHE A 888 -27.02 31.78 16.57
C PHE A 888 -27.19 33.30 16.34
N PRO A 889 -27.98 33.74 15.35
CA PRO A 889 -28.14 35.16 15.05
C PRO A 889 -28.74 35.92 16.23
N ASP A 890 -28.22 37.12 16.47
CA ASP A 890 -28.79 38.05 17.45
C ASP A 890 -30.09 38.67 16.90
N ASN A 891 -30.94 39.18 17.79
CA ASN A 891 -32.21 39.81 17.46
C ASN A 891 -32.02 40.99 16.48
N ASP A 892 -30.88 41.67 16.54
CA ASP A 892 -30.51 42.75 15.61
C ASP A 892 -30.31 42.29 14.16
N GLU A 893 -30.11 40.99 13.88
CA GLU A 893 -30.15 40.45 12.51
C GLU A 893 -31.57 40.06 12.07
N VAL A 894 -32.42 39.63 13.01
CA VAL A 894 -33.85 39.42 12.76
C VAL A 894 -34.54 40.75 12.43
N TYR A 895 -34.15 41.86 13.07
CA TYR A 895 -34.66 43.19 12.73
C TYR A 895 -34.09 43.75 11.42
N ARG A 896 -32.82 43.45 11.06
CA ARG A 896 -32.22 43.89 9.79
C ARG A 896 -32.74 43.14 8.55
N SER A 897 -33.29 41.94 8.72
CA SER A 897 -33.88 41.16 7.61
C SER A 897 -35.31 41.59 7.23
N LEU A 898 -35.87 42.61 7.89
CA LEU A 898 -37.23 43.14 7.65
C LEU A 898 -37.29 44.42 6.80
N GLN A 899 -36.20 44.84 6.14
CA GLN A 899 -36.19 46.05 5.29
C GLN A 899 -35.82 45.73 3.82
N PRO A 900 -36.57 46.25 2.83
CA PRO A 900 -36.34 45.93 1.41
C PRO A 900 -35.26 46.83 0.75
N GLN A 901 -34.31 46.14 0.09
CA GLN A 901 -33.50 46.51 -1.09
C GLN A 901 -33.28 47.98 -1.49
N LEU A 902 -32.05 48.31 -1.91
CA LEU A 902 -31.78 48.65 -3.33
C LEU A 902 -30.27 48.63 -3.69
N SER A 903 -30.01 48.57 -5.00
CA SER A 903 -28.72 48.34 -5.68
C SER A 903 -27.88 49.60 -5.95
N ILE A 904 -26.55 49.45 -6.15
CA ILE A 904 -25.79 49.84 -7.38
C ILE A 904 -24.28 49.48 -7.23
N THR A 905 -23.48 49.64 -8.30
CA THR A 905 -22.22 48.91 -8.58
C THR A 905 -20.92 49.74 -8.62
N ASN A 906 -19.79 49.01 -8.66
CA ASN A 906 -18.52 49.30 -9.35
C ASN A 906 -17.42 50.23 -8.75
N SER A 907 -16.18 49.75 -8.93
CA SER A 907 -14.87 50.42 -9.21
C SER A 907 -14.55 51.81 -8.60
N GLY A 908 -13.33 52.10 -8.15
CA GLY A 908 -12.04 51.39 -8.28
C GLY A 908 -10.88 52.42 -8.35
N ASN A 909 -9.65 52.00 -8.72
CA ASN A 909 -8.46 52.84 -8.98
C ASN A 909 -7.88 53.65 -7.79
N GLN A 910 -6.62 54.15 -7.79
CA GLN A 910 -5.32 53.67 -8.35
C GLN A 910 -4.18 54.55 -7.79
N THR A 911 -2.91 54.08 -7.83
CA THR A 911 -1.64 54.85 -7.69
C THR A 911 -1.38 55.63 -6.37
N GLY A 912 -0.15 55.99 -5.98
CA GLY A 912 1.16 55.54 -6.48
C GLY A 912 2.35 56.49 -6.23
N LEU A 913 3.26 56.12 -5.29
CA LEU A 913 4.68 56.55 -5.14
C LEU A 913 5.05 58.03 -4.87
N VAL A 914 6.04 58.25 -3.97
CA VAL A 914 7.34 58.99 -4.16
C VAL A 914 7.88 59.65 -2.86
N ILE A 915 8.86 58.97 -2.24
CA ILE A 915 10.21 59.42 -1.77
C ILE A 915 10.43 60.68 -0.85
N GLN A 916 11.25 60.46 0.21
CA GLN A 916 12.21 61.35 0.95
C GLN A 916 11.91 62.03 2.31
N GLU A 917 12.92 61.90 3.20
CA GLU A 917 13.22 62.58 4.49
C GLU A 917 14.21 63.78 4.24
N PRO A 918 14.88 64.53 5.19
CA PRO A 918 15.13 64.26 6.63
C PRO A 918 15.38 65.43 7.67
N THR A 919 15.51 65.08 8.97
CA THR A 919 16.20 65.80 10.10
C THR A 919 15.66 67.19 10.57
N VAL A 920 16.03 67.82 11.72
CA VAL A 920 17.11 67.68 12.76
C VAL A 920 16.64 68.17 14.18
N ALA A 921 17.44 67.92 15.25
CA ALA A 921 17.57 68.67 16.55
C ALA A 921 16.44 68.57 17.62
N GLU A 922 16.62 68.32 18.94
CA GLU A 922 17.51 68.83 20.05
C GLU A 922 16.89 70.01 20.86
N THR A 923 17.08 70.26 22.19
CA THR A 923 17.86 69.64 23.31
C THR A 923 17.40 70.15 24.72
N THR A 924 17.78 69.46 25.83
CA THR A 924 18.06 69.98 27.23
C THR A 924 16.92 70.62 28.09
N THR A 925 16.93 70.78 29.44
CA THR A 925 17.83 70.46 30.60
C THR A 925 17.14 70.55 32.00
N THR A 926 17.89 70.26 33.10
CA THR A 926 17.80 70.83 34.49
C THR A 926 16.67 70.36 35.46
N GLU A 927 16.82 70.24 36.80
CA GLU A 927 18.02 70.23 37.68
C GLU A 927 17.85 69.42 39.02
N ALA A 928 17.81 70.07 40.20
CA ALA A 928 17.87 69.53 41.60
C ALA A 928 16.93 70.38 42.54
N PRO A 929 16.94 70.38 43.92
CA PRO A 929 17.86 69.78 44.91
C PRO A 929 17.24 69.15 46.20
N GLU A 930 18.13 68.67 47.11
CA GLU A 930 18.19 68.73 48.61
C GLU A 930 16.92 68.90 49.51
N ALA A 931 16.85 68.40 50.77
CA ALA A 931 17.71 67.53 51.61
C ALA A 931 17.00 67.12 52.96
N GLN A 932 17.72 66.35 53.80
CA GLN A 932 17.67 66.22 55.29
C GLN A 932 17.39 64.82 55.92
N ASP A 933 18.24 64.52 56.91
CA ASP A 933 18.29 63.38 57.87
C ASP A 933 17.34 63.60 59.08
N PRO A 934 17.27 62.72 60.13
CA PRO A 934 18.04 61.50 60.43
C PRO A 934 17.14 60.23 60.52
N ALA A 935 17.57 58.99 60.80
CA ALA A 935 18.86 58.29 61.06
C ALA A 935 18.60 56.77 60.82
N SER A 936 19.52 55.80 60.81
CA SER A 936 20.99 55.63 60.79
C SER A 936 21.23 54.12 60.45
N ASP A 937 22.35 53.38 60.54
CA ASP A 937 23.79 53.43 60.90
C ASP A 937 24.36 52.08 60.34
N ASN A 938 25.64 51.72 60.08
CA ASN A 938 26.97 52.31 59.81
C ASN A 938 27.89 51.09 59.46
N VAL A 939 29.09 51.12 58.87
CA VAL A 939 29.93 52.05 58.07
C VAL A 939 31.05 51.17 57.44
N ALA A 940 31.72 51.40 56.30
CA ALA A 940 31.40 52.04 55.02
C ALA A 940 32.54 51.71 54.00
N ARG A 941 32.43 52.26 52.77
CA ARG A 941 33.49 52.54 51.77
C ARG A 941 34.11 51.41 50.89
N GLU A 942 34.19 51.81 49.61
CA GLU A 942 35.30 51.71 48.63
C GLU A 942 35.68 50.42 47.85
N VAL A 943 35.49 50.54 46.51
CA VAL A 943 36.39 50.32 45.34
C VAL A 943 37.42 49.16 45.31
N ILE A 944 37.72 48.75 44.07
CA ILE A 944 38.77 47.81 43.61
C ILE A 944 38.31 46.33 43.67
N GLY A 945 38.80 45.50 42.74
CA GLY A 945 38.31 44.14 42.48
C GLY A 945 39.34 43.03 42.70
N HIS A 946 39.12 41.92 41.98
CA HIS A 946 39.81 40.62 42.01
C HIS A 946 39.32 39.58 43.05
N GLN A 947 38.82 38.48 42.51
CA GLN A 947 38.85 37.07 42.98
C GLN A 947 39.02 36.77 44.49
N ARG A 948 38.03 36.07 45.10
CA ARG A 948 38.05 34.59 45.21
C ARG A 948 36.78 33.95 45.79
N GLN A 949 36.53 32.72 45.31
CA GLN A 949 35.97 31.51 45.96
C GLN A 949 34.73 31.56 46.90
N GLN A 950 33.75 30.74 46.52
CA GLN A 950 32.93 29.82 47.36
C GLN A 950 32.14 30.34 48.58
N SER A 951 30.81 30.29 48.47
CA SER A 951 29.95 29.71 49.52
C SER A 951 28.71 29.03 48.91
N ASN A 952 28.02 28.18 49.68
CA ASN A 952 27.12 27.14 49.14
C ASN A 952 25.73 27.64 48.71
N LYS A 953 25.35 27.40 47.44
CA LYS A 953 23.93 27.32 47.03
C LYS A 953 23.41 25.89 47.25
N ARG A 954 22.36 25.75 48.07
CA ARG A 954 21.67 24.46 48.31
C ARG A 954 21.10 23.90 47.01
N GLN A 955 21.32 22.62 46.73
CA GLN A 955 20.65 21.91 45.63
C GLN A 955 19.13 21.88 45.85
N LYS A 956 18.38 22.22 44.81
CA LYS A 956 16.91 22.10 44.76
C LYS A 956 16.56 20.65 44.38
N ILE A 957 16.17 19.85 45.35
CA ILE A 957 15.72 18.46 45.11
C ILE A 957 14.31 18.49 44.53
N GLU A 958 14.09 17.73 43.45
CA GLU A 958 12.81 17.63 42.76
C GLU A 958 12.27 16.20 42.83
N TYR A 959 10.95 16.07 43.00
CA TYR A 959 10.26 14.82 43.32
C TYR A 959 9.28 14.49 42.21
N ILE A 960 9.58 13.45 41.42
CA ILE A 960 8.82 13.10 40.20
C ILE A 960 7.81 11.98 40.51
N CYS A 961 6.59 12.11 39.98
CA CYS A 961 5.59 11.04 40.03
C CYS A 961 5.82 10.04 38.90
N TRP A 962 6.18 8.80 39.22
CA TRP A 962 6.45 7.76 38.21
C TRP A 962 5.23 7.31 37.40
N PHE A 963 3.99 7.60 37.86
CA PHE A 963 2.76 7.25 37.14
C PHE A 963 2.33 8.28 36.08
N CYS A 964 2.77 9.54 36.16
CA CYS A 964 2.40 10.57 35.17
C CYS A 964 3.46 11.66 34.92
N TYR A 965 4.68 11.43 35.41
CA TYR A 965 5.91 12.23 35.23
C TYR A 965 5.82 13.72 35.65
N LYS A 966 4.79 14.10 36.41
CA LYS A 966 4.69 15.43 37.03
C LYS A 966 5.76 15.62 38.10
N VAL A 967 6.44 16.77 38.03
CA VAL A 967 7.54 17.15 38.93
C VAL A 967 7.05 18.05 40.05
N TYR A 968 7.43 17.75 41.29
CA TYR A 968 7.04 18.48 42.49
C TYR A 968 8.28 19.00 43.23
N ASN A 969 8.23 20.24 43.69
CA ASN A 969 9.32 20.91 44.41
C ASN A 969 9.44 20.54 45.90
N ARG A 970 8.56 19.65 46.41
CA ARG A 970 8.53 19.16 47.79
C ARG A 970 7.94 17.74 47.83
N LYS A 971 8.53 16.83 48.62
CA LYS A 971 8.07 15.44 48.75
C LYS A 971 6.59 15.32 49.12
N PHE A 972 6.11 16.12 50.09
CA PHE A 972 4.69 16.14 50.49
C PHE A 972 3.70 16.38 49.33
N ASN A 973 4.09 17.20 48.34
CA ASN A 973 3.24 17.49 47.18
C ASN A 973 3.17 16.29 46.22
N LEU A 974 4.27 15.53 46.08
CA LEU A 974 4.27 14.25 45.38
C LEU A 974 3.43 13.23 46.14
N ASP A 975 3.65 13.06 47.45
CA ASP A 975 2.94 12.07 48.27
C ASP A 975 1.42 12.31 48.26
N SER A 976 0.98 13.57 48.38
CA SER A 976 -0.44 13.95 48.24
C SER A 976 -1.00 13.71 46.82
N HIS A 977 -0.16 13.75 45.79
CA HIS A 977 -0.56 13.42 44.43
C HIS A 977 -0.58 11.90 44.17
N LEU A 978 0.28 11.10 44.80
CA LEU A 978 0.27 9.65 44.66
C LEU A 978 -1.08 9.04 45.07
N LEU A 979 -1.75 9.62 46.08
CA LEU A 979 -3.13 9.27 46.46
C LEU A 979 -4.14 9.40 45.30
N THR A 980 -3.89 10.23 44.28
CA THR A 980 -4.79 10.39 43.12
C THR A 980 -4.66 9.28 42.07
N HIS A 981 -3.68 8.38 42.22
CA HIS A 981 -3.55 7.14 41.45
C HIS A 981 -4.07 5.91 42.20
N SER A 982 -4.57 6.08 43.43
CA SER A 982 -5.25 5.01 44.17
C SER A 982 -6.71 4.91 43.75
N GLU A 983 -7.22 3.67 43.65
CA GLU A 983 -8.67 3.44 43.54
C GLU A 983 -9.41 3.59 44.87
N ASP A 984 -8.70 3.47 46.00
CA ASP A 984 -9.28 3.66 47.33
C ASP A 984 -9.61 5.14 47.59
N ARG A 985 -10.86 5.39 48.00
CA ARG A 985 -11.47 6.72 48.15
C ARG A 985 -12.23 6.81 49.47
N PRO A 986 -11.52 6.89 50.60
CA PRO A 986 -12.14 6.85 51.93
C PRO A 986 -13.05 8.06 52.22
N TRP A 987 -12.82 9.20 51.56
CA TRP A 987 -13.56 10.45 51.81
C TRP A 987 -14.85 10.51 50.99
N LYS A 988 -15.88 9.81 51.47
CA LYS A 988 -17.22 9.78 50.86
C LYS A 988 -18.03 11.02 51.23
N CYS A 989 -18.81 11.52 50.27
CA CYS A 989 -19.83 12.52 50.55
C CYS A 989 -21.08 11.87 51.15
N ASP A 990 -21.71 12.60 52.06
CA ASP A 990 -22.95 12.31 52.76
C ASP A 990 -24.18 12.84 52.00
N LEU A 991 -24.01 13.95 51.26
CA LEU A 991 -25.07 14.58 50.47
C LEU A 991 -25.21 14.00 49.05
N CYS A 992 -24.25 13.20 48.58
CA CYS A 992 -24.36 12.43 47.33
C CYS A 992 -23.37 11.26 47.27
N THR A 993 -23.53 10.34 46.32
CA THR A 993 -22.75 9.09 46.17
C THR A 993 -21.27 9.26 45.79
N LYS A 994 -20.72 10.48 45.74
CA LYS A 994 -19.35 10.75 45.27
C LYS A 994 -18.31 10.53 46.37
N ALA A 995 -17.20 9.87 46.02
CA ALA A 995 -16.07 9.60 46.91
C ALA A 995 -14.76 10.19 46.37
N PHE A 996 -13.90 10.65 47.29
CA PHE A 996 -12.69 11.40 46.99
C PHE A 996 -11.46 10.76 47.66
N ALA A 997 -10.30 10.89 47.02
CA ALA A 997 -9.03 10.38 47.55
C ALA A 997 -8.43 11.25 48.67
N ARG A 998 -8.97 12.46 48.91
CA ARG A 998 -8.47 13.43 49.91
C ARG A 998 -9.61 14.18 50.58
N GLU A 999 -9.51 14.39 51.89
CA GLU A 999 -10.49 15.12 52.70
C GLU A 999 -10.72 16.55 52.20
N SER A 1000 -9.66 17.25 51.79
CA SER A 1000 -9.76 18.62 51.27
C SER A 1000 -10.52 18.72 49.95
N ASP A 1001 -10.53 17.65 49.13
CA ASP A 1001 -11.37 17.58 47.93
C ASP A 1001 -12.84 17.32 48.28
N LEU A 1002 -13.11 16.46 49.28
CA LEU A 1002 -14.47 16.27 49.82
C LEU A 1002 -15.02 17.56 50.44
N LYS A 1003 -14.24 18.26 51.29
CA LYS A 1003 -14.66 19.52 51.93
C LYS A 1003 -14.98 20.61 50.89
N ARG A 1004 -14.16 20.69 49.84
CA ARG A 1004 -14.33 21.58 48.68
C ARG A 1004 -15.48 21.18 47.76
N HIS A 1005 -15.85 19.90 47.73
CA HIS A 1005 -17.06 19.42 47.05
C HIS A 1005 -18.33 19.73 47.86
N ARG A 1006 -18.30 19.53 49.19
CA ARG A 1006 -19.43 19.83 50.10
C ARG A 1006 -19.89 21.29 50.00
N GLN A 1007 -18.97 22.24 49.86
CA GLN A 1007 -19.28 23.65 49.60
C GLN A 1007 -20.12 23.89 48.33
N GLY A 1008 -20.06 22.98 47.35
CA GLY A 1008 -20.90 23.06 46.14
C GLY A 1008 -22.35 22.64 46.32
N HIS A 1009 -22.72 22.05 47.47
CA HIS A 1009 -24.12 21.73 47.80
C HIS A 1009 -24.84 22.88 48.56
N ASP A 1010 -24.12 23.94 48.91
CA ASP A 1010 -24.67 25.12 49.61
C ASP A 1010 -24.73 26.32 48.66
N GLU A 1011 -25.93 26.62 48.15
CA GLU A 1011 -26.17 27.76 47.25
C GLU A 1011 -25.87 29.12 47.91
N GLY A 1012 -25.92 29.21 49.24
CA GLY A 1012 -25.59 30.43 49.99
C GLY A 1012 -24.12 30.83 49.90
N SER A 1013 -23.22 29.89 49.59
CA SER A 1013 -21.77 30.13 49.49
C SER A 1013 -21.29 30.58 48.10
N HIS A 1014 -22.19 30.72 47.12
CA HIS A 1014 -21.83 31.02 45.74
C HIS A 1014 -21.53 32.51 45.49
N VAL A 1015 -20.34 32.80 44.96
CA VAL A 1015 -19.88 34.17 44.65
C VAL A 1015 -20.35 34.58 43.24
N PRO A 1016 -21.13 35.67 43.08
CA PRO A 1016 -21.56 36.14 41.76
C PRO A 1016 -20.46 36.94 41.03
N CYS A 1017 -20.37 36.78 39.72
CA CYS A 1017 -19.68 37.75 38.86
C CYS A 1017 -20.60 38.96 38.65
N GLN A 1018 -20.25 40.13 39.19
CA GLN A 1018 -21.12 41.31 39.11
C GLN A 1018 -21.33 41.81 37.66
N GLY A 1019 -20.37 41.57 36.75
CA GLY A 1019 -20.51 41.95 35.33
C GLY A 1019 -21.33 40.99 34.45
N CYS A 1020 -21.85 39.87 34.98
CA CYS A 1020 -22.77 39.00 34.22
C CYS A 1020 -23.78 38.19 35.08
N GLY A 1021 -23.93 38.50 36.37
CA GLY A 1021 -24.86 37.83 37.31
C GLY A 1021 -24.56 36.37 37.67
N LYS A 1022 -23.74 35.65 36.89
CA LYS A 1022 -23.48 34.22 37.07
C LYS A 1022 -22.86 33.93 38.44
N LYS A 1023 -23.53 33.07 39.21
CA LYS A 1023 -23.08 32.54 40.51
C LYS A 1023 -22.04 31.44 40.32
N PHE A 1024 -20.92 31.53 41.04
CA PHE A 1024 -19.85 30.51 41.03
C PHE A 1024 -19.63 29.98 42.45
N ALA A 1025 -19.68 28.65 42.61
CA ALA A 1025 -19.49 27.98 43.93
C ALA A 1025 -18.19 28.35 44.67
N ARG A 1026 -17.17 28.86 43.95
CA ARG A 1026 -15.84 29.16 44.48
C ARG A 1026 -15.18 30.35 43.78
N GLN A 1027 -14.45 31.15 44.57
CA GLN A 1027 -13.75 32.36 44.12
C GLN A 1027 -12.64 32.08 43.10
N ASP A 1028 -11.96 30.93 43.14
CA ASP A 1028 -10.95 30.58 42.11
C ASP A 1028 -11.58 30.19 40.76
N THR A 1029 -12.80 29.64 40.78
CA THR A 1029 -13.59 29.42 39.56
C THR A 1029 -14.02 30.76 38.94
N LEU A 1030 -14.45 31.72 39.77
CA LEU A 1030 -14.74 33.10 39.35
C LEU A 1030 -13.47 33.80 38.80
N ALA A 1031 -12.32 33.66 39.45
CA ALA A 1031 -11.05 34.22 38.98
C ALA A 1031 -10.58 33.59 37.64
N ASN A 1032 -10.92 32.32 37.37
CA ASN A 1032 -10.67 31.69 36.07
C ASN A 1032 -11.72 32.08 35.01
N HIS A 1033 -12.97 32.31 35.40
CA HIS A 1033 -13.96 32.97 34.54
C HIS A 1033 -13.46 34.36 34.09
N HIS A 1034 -12.97 35.18 35.02
CA HIS A 1034 -12.36 36.49 34.74
C HIS A 1034 -11.12 36.46 33.82
N LYS A 1035 -10.46 35.30 33.64
CA LYS A 1035 -9.38 35.12 32.65
C LYS A 1035 -9.88 34.77 31.25
N SER A 1036 -11.11 34.26 31.12
CA SER A 1036 -11.74 33.94 29.83
C SER A 1036 -12.13 35.20 29.04
N LYS A 1037 -12.32 35.07 27.72
CA LYS A 1037 -12.75 36.20 26.85
C LYS A 1037 -14.07 36.83 27.33
N LEU A 1038 -14.98 36.03 27.90
CA LEU A 1038 -16.24 36.51 28.48
C LEU A 1038 -16.02 37.25 29.81
N GLY A 1039 -15.35 36.64 30.78
CA GLY A 1039 -15.14 37.27 32.09
C GLY A 1039 -14.22 38.49 32.07
N LYS A 1040 -13.35 38.61 31.05
CA LYS A 1040 -12.64 39.87 30.76
C LYS A 1040 -13.58 40.99 30.33
N ARG A 1041 -14.63 40.69 29.54
CA ARG A 1041 -15.69 41.67 29.18
C ARG A 1041 -16.51 42.06 30.42
N CYS A 1042 -16.79 41.12 31.33
CA CYS A 1042 -17.44 41.40 32.61
C CYS A 1042 -16.62 42.41 33.46
N LEU A 1043 -15.29 42.23 33.53
CA LEU A 1043 -14.40 43.16 34.24
C LEU A 1043 -14.32 44.53 33.57
N SER A 1044 -14.25 44.60 32.23
CA SER A 1044 -14.24 45.90 31.54
C SER A 1044 -15.58 46.64 31.66
N ALA A 1045 -16.71 45.92 31.69
CA ALA A 1045 -18.03 46.53 31.90
C ALA A 1045 -18.14 47.17 33.30
N LEU A 1046 -17.72 46.45 34.34
CA LEU A 1046 -17.68 46.97 35.71
C LEU A 1046 -16.78 48.22 35.83
N ASN A 1047 -15.59 48.20 35.21
CA ASN A 1047 -14.69 49.36 35.23
C ASN A 1047 -15.26 50.57 34.46
N LEU A 1048 -16.06 50.35 33.41
CA LEU A 1048 -16.76 51.42 32.69
C LEU A 1048 -17.93 52.00 33.49
N GLN A 1049 -18.66 51.17 34.26
CA GLN A 1049 -19.72 51.63 35.16
C GLN A 1049 -19.15 52.47 36.32
N ASN A 1050 -18.07 52.00 36.95
CA ASN A 1050 -17.41 52.73 38.05
C ASN A 1050 -16.90 54.12 37.62
N HIS A 1051 -16.51 54.32 36.36
CA HIS A 1051 -16.11 55.64 35.85
C HIS A 1051 -17.29 56.51 35.37
N ALA A 1052 -18.48 55.95 35.21
CA ALA A 1052 -19.69 56.70 34.84
C ALA A 1052 -20.36 57.36 36.06
N GLU A 1053 -20.26 56.77 37.25
CA GLU A 1053 -20.87 57.31 38.48
C GLU A 1053 -20.08 58.47 39.10
N GLU A 1054 -18.79 58.64 38.77
CA GLU A 1054 -17.94 59.75 39.27
C GLU A 1054 -18.05 61.05 38.44
N SER A 1055 -18.91 61.12 37.41
CA SER A 1055 -18.90 62.23 36.42
C SER A 1055 -20.25 62.85 36.05
N THR A 1056 -21.23 62.86 36.95
CA THR A 1056 -22.37 63.81 36.91
C THR A 1056 -22.32 64.78 38.11
N PRO A 1057 -22.26 66.12 37.89
CA PRO A 1057 -22.14 67.08 38.98
C PRO A 1057 -23.47 67.35 39.70
N SER A 1058 -23.38 67.77 40.96
CA SER A 1058 -24.52 68.30 41.72
C SER A 1058 -25.02 69.63 41.15
N ALA A 1059 -26.35 69.74 41.12
CA ALA A 1059 -27.07 70.96 41.47
C ALA A 1059 -27.70 70.79 42.86
#